data_AF-A0A1C6W0Y8-F1
#
_entry.id   AF-A0A1C6W0Y8-F1
#
_cell.length_a   1.000
_cell.length_b   1.000
_cell.length_c   1.000
_cell.angle_alpha   90.00
_cell.angle_beta   90.00
_cell.angle_gamma   90.00
#
_symmetry.space_group_name_H-M   'P 1'
#
loop_
_entity.id
_entity.type
_entity.pdbx_description
1 polymer ?
#
loop_
_entity_poly.entity_id
_entity_poly.type
_entity_poly.pdbx_seq_one_letter_code
_entity_poly.pdbx_strand_id
1 'polypeptide(L)'
;MIRVAPVRRPYPLLAAALVVLLLGAGVAWGVDGALGLSHRPATVPREDVAAAPPRVAAPAPPLAAVVVPDELRTRKAAAAVADALVSRGLPRPVVTPAPPGPTAPRTDAPAGPRAPDLAAVTTLRAGVLAAPDPAPESYRMDVRGNELTVEGGDVAGVAAGLYRLADRIRSGAEALPAADAGRLVTPRLGLRLTDVGSVGREPDPAAFAAGDDYNLNTDVVREALLPRAPWVDAAAVARIGAQFRQFVDHSVAQGYNAVVVPGFLEYVTFAKVGDGHAVYPPGDPHVDRARAMVAAFGPVFGYAEEMGVKVFLLTDMLAVSPPLEAYLTRTVGGLDVTDPRLWAVYRAGLAELFESLPFVDGLMVRVGEGGEVYAGDGWDYSSKLAVTTEASVRAMLRALLDTAGQAGREIIFRTWTVGVGAVGDLHTNPGSYARVLGGFDDPHLIVSTKYVLGDFYSHLPLNTTLLAGAHRRIVEFQARREFEGFGALPNDLGPLHRQALRAFLAANPRVEGVWNWTQDGGPLRAGPMSLYLRSGFWQLYDLNTYAVARLAWDPDADPAQVTADWAYRTFSADPATVAAIGQAMALSREAVTKGLYIGPYADRSVRALGLEPPPMMWIFEWDIPTGDSAALDSIYAVTGDRVDAAIDEGGQAVALARRMRDLVAATDPGTWRDAGLREHFTDTLDYEVNLFEALAAYRTMVLRHAQWLDTGAPDAYAGWRAAETAYHAARDAHRQRYGADLDLPAYNFTAADLGARRADRDPAMAWAARALLALILAVVLLGLRGRGVGGGAARGLLLGAVRPWRVAALPAPVPRADRILVWLLPAVVLVASRLVFTWFAAPAHLLVTLGGWALFALVVRLVVGRRDPFHLWAVVGGVALLRSTLLLAALAGRGPGRYWFAFWTAPALRAAYLTVAFAAFCWLFVATAVVLRDRYGLPRRRAVGLTLTAAGVPLGLLAGLVTAIGLERALTVWNDQMALLPWGLSRILGITVYLGIPTDLPAYAAVAGAALAAAGLLLSVVRRDHPHQRAQRPRPAPAPRRGVGPDRVG
;
A
#
# COMPACT_ATOMS: atom_id res chain seq x y z
N MET A 1 65.70 -21.04 21.63
CA MET A 1 65.63 -19.70 22.25
C MET A 1 64.56 -18.86 21.54
N ILE A 2 63.41 -18.65 22.19
CA ILE A 2 62.33 -17.81 21.67
C ILE A 2 62.67 -16.35 22.00
N ARG A 3 62.98 -15.52 20.99
CA ARG A 3 63.05 -14.06 21.18
C ARG A 3 61.65 -13.56 21.55
N VAL A 4 61.43 -13.29 22.83
CA VAL A 4 60.25 -12.55 23.30
C VAL A 4 60.39 -11.12 22.79
N ALA A 5 59.55 -10.73 21.83
CA ALA A 5 59.53 -9.37 21.31
C ALA A 5 59.13 -8.38 22.42
N PRO A 6 59.72 -7.17 22.47
CA PRO A 6 59.35 -6.16 23.47
C PRO A 6 57.87 -5.79 23.34
N VAL A 7 57.18 -5.69 24.48
CA VAL A 7 55.79 -5.23 24.57
C VAL A 7 55.72 -3.80 24.00
N ARG A 8 55.16 -3.64 22.80
CA ARG A 8 55.08 -2.34 22.11
C ARG A 8 53.95 -1.47 22.68
N ARG A 9 54.14 -0.14 22.60
CA ARG A 9 53.23 0.89 23.14
C ARG A 9 51.79 0.78 22.57
N PRO A 10 50.73 1.00 23.37
CA PRO A 10 49.32 0.77 22.99
C PRO A 10 48.68 1.83 22.08
N TYR A 11 49.32 3.01 21.91
CA TYR A 11 48.78 4.16 21.17
C TYR A 11 48.17 3.88 19.78
N PRO A 12 48.80 3.08 18.87
CA PRO A 12 48.21 2.82 17.55
C PRO A 12 46.94 1.95 17.59
N LEU A 13 46.71 1.20 18.68
CA LEU A 13 45.51 0.37 18.86
C LEU A 13 44.38 1.13 19.54
N LEU A 14 44.70 2.12 20.38
CA LEU A 14 43.73 3.11 20.86
C LEU A 14 43.20 3.97 19.71
N ALA A 15 44.09 4.39 18.79
CA ALA A 15 43.68 5.06 17.56
C ALA A 15 42.78 4.17 16.69
N ALA A 16 43.11 2.87 16.54
CA ALA A 16 42.26 1.94 15.81
C ALA A 16 40.88 1.75 16.47
N ALA A 17 40.82 1.67 17.80
CA ALA A 17 39.57 1.60 18.55
C ALA A 17 38.69 2.86 18.35
N LEU A 18 39.29 4.05 18.38
CA LEU A 18 38.59 5.29 18.08
C LEU A 18 38.06 5.32 16.64
N VAL A 19 38.87 4.91 15.66
CA VAL A 19 38.44 4.86 14.24
C VAL A 19 37.25 3.93 14.06
N VAL A 20 37.24 2.74 14.66
CA VAL A 20 36.10 1.83 14.51
C VAL A 20 34.85 2.32 15.23
N LEU A 21 34.99 3.08 16.32
CA LEU A 21 33.86 3.76 16.96
C LEU A 21 33.29 4.88 16.09
N LEU A 22 34.15 5.68 15.46
CA LEU A 22 33.72 6.72 14.50
C LEU A 22 33.01 6.09 13.29
N LEU A 23 33.51 4.97 12.76
CA LEU A 23 32.82 4.21 11.71
C LEU A 23 31.46 3.69 12.20
N GLY A 24 31.39 3.17 13.43
CA GLY A 24 30.13 2.75 14.05
C GLY A 24 29.13 3.90 14.19
N ALA A 25 29.58 5.08 14.60
CA ALA A 25 28.75 6.28 14.69
C ALA A 25 28.26 6.72 13.30
N GLY A 26 29.10 6.63 12.27
CA GLY A 26 28.69 6.87 10.88
C GLY A 26 27.62 5.90 10.39
N VAL A 27 27.72 4.60 10.74
CA VAL A 27 26.69 3.59 10.42
C VAL A 27 25.40 3.89 11.18
N ALA A 28 25.47 4.19 12.48
CA ALA A 28 24.31 4.57 13.29
C ALA A 28 23.59 5.78 12.69
N TRP A 29 24.34 6.83 12.32
CA TRP A 29 23.79 8.01 11.66
C TRP A 29 23.13 7.69 10.31
N GLY A 30 23.76 6.83 9.50
CA GLY A 30 23.18 6.37 8.23
C GLY A 30 21.89 5.58 8.41
N VAL A 31 21.81 4.71 9.43
CA VAL A 31 20.59 3.96 9.75
C VAL A 31 19.48 4.89 10.25
N ASP A 32 19.79 5.85 11.14
CA ASP A 32 18.81 6.84 11.61
C ASP A 32 18.27 7.70 10.46
N GLY A 33 19.16 8.13 9.55
CA GLY A 33 18.78 8.86 8.35
C GLY A 33 17.88 8.04 7.42
N ALA A 34 18.19 6.75 7.22
CA ALA A 34 17.38 5.86 6.40
C ALA A 34 16.01 5.55 7.01
N LEU A 35 15.93 5.40 8.34
CA LEU A 35 14.65 5.18 9.04
C LEU A 35 13.75 6.42 8.97
N GLY A 36 14.31 7.63 9.05
CA GLY A 36 13.58 8.88 8.79
C GLY A 36 12.32 9.09 9.64
N LEU A 37 12.24 8.46 10.82
CA LEU A 37 11.04 8.44 11.65
C LEU A 37 10.65 9.83 12.12
N SER A 38 9.46 10.28 11.76
CA SER A 38 8.88 11.53 12.26
C SER A 38 7.36 11.46 12.25
N HIS A 39 6.71 12.27 13.07
CA HIS A 39 5.26 12.39 13.06
C HIS A 39 4.79 13.79 13.46
N ARG A 40 3.62 14.18 12.99
CA ARG A 40 2.94 15.44 13.34
C ARG A 40 1.43 15.22 13.41
N PRO A 41 0.66 16.04 14.15
CA PRO A 41 -0.80 15.99 14.07
C PRO A 41 -1.29 16.07 12.61
N ALA A 42 -2.26 15.23 12.25
CA ALA A 42 -2.99 15.32 11.00
C ALA A 42 -4.23 16.20 11.17
N THR A 43 -4.60 16.95 10.13
CA THR A 43 -5.85 17.71 10.10
C THR A 43 -6.98 16.79 9.61
N VAL A 44 -7.47 15.94 10.50
CA VAL A 44 -8.57 15.01 10.20
C VAL A 44 -9.88 15.79 10.04
N PRO A 45 -10.64 15.59 8.95
CA PRO A 45 -11.95 16.21 8.79
C PRO A 45 -12.90 15.75 9.89
N ARG A 46 -13.60 16.69 10.52
CA ARG A 46 -14.67 16.36 11.47
C ARG A 46 -15.93 15.98 10.69
N GLU A 47 -16.45 14.78 10.94
CA GLU A 47 -17.68 14.28 10.34
C GLU A 47 -18.89 14.67 11.21
N ASP A 48 -19.79 15.51 10.67
CA ASP A 48 -21.05 15.87 11.33
C ASP A 48 -22.16 14.93 10.83
N VAL A 49 -22.40 13.86 11.58
CA VAL A 49 -23.32 12.78 11.20
C VAL A 49 -24.67 12.92 11.92
N ALA A 50 -25.75 12.67 11.21
CA ALA A 50 -27.12 12.68 11.74
C ALA A 50 -28.01 11.70 10.97
N ALA A 51 -29.07 11.21 11.62
CA ALA A 51 -30.13 10.47 10.97
C ALA A 51 -31.33 11.38 10.69
N ALA A 52 -31.99 11.22 9.54
CA ALA A 52 -33.20 11.98 9.25
C ALA A 52 -34.34 11.54 10.18
N PRO A 53 -35.26 12.45 10.55
CA PRO A 53 -36.45 12.07 11.31
C PRO A 53 -37.35 11.14 10.47
N PRO A 54 -38.15 10.26 11.11
CA PRO A 54 -39.16 9.49 10.42
C PRO A 54 -40.10 10.40 9.63
N ARG A 55 -40.40 10.03 8.38
CA ARG A 55 -41.28 10.80 7.51
C ARG A 55 -42.34 9.92 6.87
N VAL A 56 -43.53 10.46 6.71
CA VAL A 56 -44.58 9.82 5.90
C VAL A 56 -44.24 10.03 4.43
N ALA A 57 -44.35 8.98 3.62
CA ALA A 57 -44.09 9.07 2.20
C ALA A 57 -45.15 9.97 1.52
N ALA A 58 -44.70 10.85 0.62
CA ALA A 58 -45.61 11.64 -0.20
C ALA A 58 -46.44 10.72 -1.12
N PRO A 59 -47.69 11.12 -1.45
CA PRO A 59 -48.48 10.40 -2.43
C PRO A 59 -47.82 10.48 -3.81
N ALA A 60 -47.82 9.36 -4.53
CA ALA A 60 -47.35 9.32 -5.91
C ALA A 60 -48.45 9.83 -6.86
N PRO A 61 -48.13 10.58 -7.93
CA PRO A 61 -49.12 11.03 -8.90
C PRO A 61 -49.75 9.84 -9.63
N PRO A 62 -51.08 9.80 -9.84
CA PRO A 62 -51.78 8.68 -10.47
C PRO A 62 -51.66 8.73 -12.00
N LEU A 63 -50.42 8.74 -12.51
CA LEU A 63 -50.13 8.81 -13.93
C LEU A 63 -50.60 7.53 -14.64
N ALA A 64 -51.48 7.69 -15.63
CA ALA A 64 -51.96 6.63 -16.52
C ALA A 64 -51.21 6.62 -17.87
N ALA A 65 -50.65 7.76 -18.28
CA ALA A 65 -49.92 7.90 -19.53
C ALA A 65 -48.66 8.75 -19.36
N VAL A 66 -47.59 8.39 -20.07
CA VAL A 66 -46.31 9.10 -20.11
C VAL A 66 -45.93 9.32 -21.58
N VAL A 67 -45.92 10.56 -22.04
CA VAL A 67 -45.54 10.93 -23.41
C VAL A 67 -44.15 11.52 -23.39
N VAL A 68 -43.22 10.95 -24.17
CA VAL A 68 -41.81 11.40 -24.21
C VAL A 68 -41.28 11.48 -25.64
N PRO A 69 -40.20 12.23 -25.89
CA PRO A 69 -39.51 12.19 -27.18
C PRO A 69 -39.10 10.75 -27.54
N ASP A 70 -39.19 10.38 -28.81
CA ASP A 70 -38.80 9.06 -29.32
C ASP A 70 -37.28 8.90 -29.44
N GLU A 71 -36.60 8.91 -28.29
CA GLU A 71 -35.17 8.68 -28.13
C GLU A 71 -34.95 7.54 -27.13
N LEU A 72 -33.87 6.76 -27.26
CA LEU A 72 -33.62 5.63 -26.36
C LEU A 72 -33.54 6.07 -24.89
N ARG A 73 -32.74 7.11 -24.61
CA ARG A 73 -32.50 7.61 -23.26
C ARG A 73 -33.76 8.16 -22.58
N THR A 74 -34.65 8.83 -23.31
CA THR A 74 -35.93 9.34 -22.77
C THR A 74 -36.94 8.23 -22.57
N ARG A 75 -36.99 7.21 -23.45
CA ARG A 75 -37.81 6.01 -23.24
C ARG A 75 -37.39 5.23 -22.00
N LYS A 76 -36.07 5.08 -21.77
CA LYS A 76 -35.52 4.47 -20.55
C LYS A 76 -35.85 5.28 -19.30
N ALA A 77 -35.71 6.61 -19.35
CA ALA A 77 -36.09 7.47 -18.23
C ALA A 77 -37.59 7.43 -17.94
N ALA A 78 -38.45 7.38 -18.97
CA ALA A 78 -39.89 7.20 -18.83
C ALA A 78 -40.24 5.83 -18.21
N ALA A 79 -39.55 4.76 -18.62
CA ALA A 79 -39.68 3.45 -18.01
C ALA A 79 -39.30 3.47 -16.52
N ALA A 80 -38.27 4.22 -16.14
CA ALA A 80 -37.89 4.39 -14.74
C ALA A 80 -38.98 5.08 -13.90
N VAL A 81 -39.70 6.06 -14.48
CA VAL A 81 -40.89 6.67 -13.85
C VAL A 81 -42.00 5.63 -13.71
N ALA A 82 -42.27 4.85 -14.75
CA ALA A 82 -43.27 3.78 -14.72
C ALA A 82 -42.94 2.72 -13.63
N ASP A 83 -41.67 2.31 -13.53
CA ASP A 83 -41.20 1.36 -12.52
C ASP A 83 -41.32 1.97 -11.11
N ALA A 84 -41.03 3.26 -10.95
CA ALA A 84 -41.19 3.94 -9.68
C ALA A 84 -42.66 3.96 -9.23
N LEU A 85 -43.62 4.21 -10.13
CA LEU A 85 -45.06 4.14 -9.82
C LEU A 85 -45.50 2.72 -9.44
N VAL A 86 -45.05 1.70 -10.18
CA VAL A 86 -45.33 0.30 -9.86
C VAL A 86 -44.78 -0.07 -8.48
N SER A 87 -43.56 0.40 -8.15
CA SER A 87 -42.96 0.18 -6.82
C SER A 87 -43.73 0.85 -5.66
N ARG A 88 -44.64 1.77 -6.00
CA ARG A 88 -45.55 2.48 -5.09
C ARG A 88 -46.97 1.90 -5.10
N GLY A 89 -47.19 0.76 -5.77
CA GLY A 89 -48.48 0.07 -5.84
C GLY A 89 -49.46 0.64 -6.86
N LEU A 90 -49.01 1.53 -7.75
CA LEU A 90 -49.84 2.09 -8.81
C LEU A 90 -49.75 1.26 -10.11
N PRO A 91 -50.77 1.31 -10.99
CA PRO A 91 -50.70 0.68 -12.31
C PRO A 91 -49.53 1.22 -13.13
N ARG A 92 -48.94 0.37 -13.98
CA ARG A 92 -47.91 0.82 -14.93
C ARG A 92 -48.54 1.75 -15.97
N PRO A 93 -48.07 3.00 -16.12
CA PRO A 93 -48.59 3.88 -17.17
C PRO A 93 -48.19 3.41 -18.56
N VAL A 94 -48.98 3.81 -19.56
CA VAL A 94 -48.63 3.61 -20.98
C VAL A 94 -47.58 4.64 -21.37
N VAL A 95 -46.40 4.17 -21.79
CA VAL A 95 -45.33 5.04 -22.32
C VAL A 95 -45.50 5.16 -23.82
N THR A 96 -45.77 6.37 -24.30
CA THR A 96 -46.01 6.68 -25.72
C THR A 96 -44.87 7.56 -26.25
N PRO A 97 -44.02 7.05 -27.15
CA PRO A 97 -43.06 7.88 -27.86
C PRO A 97 -43.78 8.86 -28.79
N ALA A 98 -43.31 10.11 -28.82
CA ALA A 98 -43.83 11.15 -29.68
C ALA A 98 -42.67 11.90 -30.36
N PRO A 99 -42.89 12.52 -31.53
CA PRO A 99 -41.88 13.36 -32.17
C PRO A 99 -41.41 14.47 -31.21
N PRO A 100 -40.12 14.85 -31.23
CA PRO A 100 -39.61 15.97 -30.44
C PRO A 100 -40.24 17.27 -30.96
N GLY A 101 -41.32 17.71 -30.30
CA GLY A 101 -42.00 18.96 -30.59
C GLY A 101 -41.84 19.94 -29.43
N PRO A 102 -41.76 21.25 -29.70
CA PRO A 102 -41.76 22.25 -28.63
C PRO A 102 -43.04 22.12 -27.82
N THR A 103 -42.93 22.08 -26.49
CA THR A 103 -44.09 22.27 -25.63
C THR A 103 -44.64 23.68 -25.85
N ALA A 104 -45.96 23.81 -25.94
CA ALA A 104 -46.59 25.10 -26.19
C ALA A 104 -46.11 26.14 -25.14
N PRO A 105 -45.77 27.38 -25.58
CA PRO A 105 -45.28 28.41 -24.68
C PRO A 105 -46.33 28.73 -23.60
N ARG A 106 -45.84 29.01 -22.39
CA ARG A 106 -46.69 29.26 -21.22
C ARG A 106 -47.51 30.53 -21.43
N THR A 107 -48.83 30.43 -21.41
CA THR A 107 -49.74 31.60 -21.46
C THR A 107 -50.06 32.15 -20.07
N ASP A 108 -49.75 31.40 -19.01
CA ASP A 108 -50.25 31.68 -17.66
C ASP A 108 -49.13 32.18 -16.73
N ALA A 109 -49.48 33.05 -15.77
CA ALA A 109 -48.55 33.55 -14.75
C ALA A 109 -48.09 32.44 -13.79
N PRO A 110 -46.91 32.53 -13.14
CA PRO A 110 -46.49 31.51 -12.19
C PRO A 110 -47.51 31.40 -11.08
N ALA A 111 -48.00 30.19 -10.79
CA ALA A 111 -48.80 29.94 -9.61
C ALA A 111 -48.00 30.39 -8.37
N GLY A 112 -48.67 30.97 -7.37
CA GLY A 112 -48.05 31.42 -6.13
C GLY A 112 -47.35 30.29 -5.35
N PRO A 113 -46.78 30.55 -4.16
CA PRO A 113 -45.84 29.66 -3.46
C PRO A 113 -46.44 28.37 -2.86
N ARG A 114 -47.55 27.85 -3.42
CA ARG A 114 -48.19 26.61 -2.97
C ARG A 114 -47.69 25.44 -3.81
N ALA A 115 -47.41 24.30 -3.17
CA ALA A 115 -47.11 23.07 -3.87
C ALA A 115 -48.27 22.72 -4.83
N PRO A 116 -47.98 22.34 -6.09
CA PRO A 116 -49.03 21.97 -7.02
C PRO A 116 -49.72 20.68 -6.57
N ASP A 117 -51.05 20.62 -6.71
CA ASP A 117 -51.84 19.42 -6.41
C ASP A 117 -51.64 18.37 -7.51
N LEU A 118 -50.96 17.28 -7.17
CA LEU A 118 -50.67 16.18 -8.10
C LEU A 118 -51.76 15.10 -8.11
N ALA A 119 -52.78 15.17 -7.26
CA ALA A 119 -53.80 14.13 -7.17
C ALA A 119 -54.68 14.03 -8.44
N ALA A 120 -54.86 15.15 -9.15
CA ALA A 120 -55.62 15.20 -10.40
C ALA A 120 -54.76 14.96 -11.66
N VAL A 121 -53.45 14.77 -11.51
CA VAL A 121 -52.53 14.63 -12.64
C VAL A 121 -52.54 13.18 -13.13
N THR A 122 -53.02 12.98 -14.36
CA THR A 122 -53.13 11.64 -14.98
C THR A 122 -52.15 11.42 -16.12
N THR A 123 -51.52 12.47 -16.62
CA THR A 123 -50.63 12.40 -17.80
C THR A 123 -49.31 13.10 -17.50
N LEU A 124 -48.20 12.46 -17.82
CA LEU A 124 -46.90 13.11 -17.88
C LEU A 124 -46.56 13.43 -19.33
N ARG A 125 -46.15 14.66 -19.61
CA ARG A 125 -45.65 15.07 -20.93
C ARG A 125 -44.24 15.62 -20.81
N ALA A 126 -43.29 14.95 -21.44
CA ALA A 126 -41.91 15.38 -21.50
C ALA A 126 -41.59 15.95 -22.89
N GLY A 127 -40.78 17.01 -22.94
CA GLY A 127 -40.42 17.67 -24.20
C GLY A 127 -39.23 18.61 -24.05
N VAL A 128 -38.66 19.03 -25.17
CA VAL A 128 -37.53 19.97 -25.19
C VAL A 128 -38.07 21.40 -25.24
N LEU A 129 -37.50 22.26 -24.41
CA LEU A 129 -37.78 23.69 -24.38
C LEU A 129 -37.16 24.39 -25.57
N ALA A 130 -37.94 25.23 -26.25
CA ALA A 130 -37.40 26.27 -27.12
C ALA A 130 -36.91 27.46 -26.26
N ALA A 131 -35.85 27.25 -25.49
CA ALA A 131 -35.18 28.31 -24.72
C ALA A 131 -33.76 28.52 -25.27
N PRO A 132 -33.27 29.77 -25.38
CA PRO A 132 -31.90 30.01 -25.79
C PRO A 132 -30.93 29.54 -24.69
N ASP A 133 -30.07 28.59 -25.07
CA ASP A 133 -28.82 28.20 -24.41
C ASP A 133 -28.88 27.82 -22.91
N PRO A 134 -29.78 26.91 -22.48
CA PRO A 134 -29.70 26.34 -21.13
C PRO A 134 -28.47 25.44 -20.98
N ALA A 135 -27.87 25.42 -19.78
CA ALA A 135 -26.78 24.50 -19.48
C ALA A 135 -27.20 23.03 -19.72
N PRO A 136 -26.29 22.14 -20.17
CA PRO A 136 -26.62 20.74 -20.44
C PRO A 136 -27.30 20.05 -19.24
N GLU A 137 -28.19 19.10 -19.52
CA GLU A 137 -28.94 18.35 -18.51
C GLU A 137 -29.91 19.19 -17.65
N SER A 138 -30.08 20.48 -17.95
CA SER A 138 -31.03 21.32 -17.24
C SER A 138 -32.47 20.96 -17.59
N TYR A 139 -33.36 21.00 -16.60
CA TYR A 139 -34.77 20.72 -16.79
C TYR A 139 -35.65 21.58 -15.89
N ARG A 140 -36.94 21.63 -16.22
CA ARG A 140 -37.99 22.25 -15.42
C ARG A 140 -39.16 21.28 -15.32
N MET A 141 -39.82 21.27 -14.16
CA MET A 141 -41.05 20.51 -13.95
C MET A 141 -42.18 21.45 -13.55
N ASP A 142 -43.37 21.28 -14.10
CA ASP A 142 -44.53 22.12 -13.78
C ASP A 142 -45.85 21.38 -14.03
N VAL A 143 -46.96 21.87 -13.49
CA VAL A 143 -48.30 21.28 -13.67
C VAL A 143 -49.19 22.20 -14.51
N ARG A 144 -49.84 21.63 -15.53
CA ARG A 144 -50.78 22.32 -16.42
C ARG A 144 -52.10 21.55 -16.48
N GLY A 145 -53.09 21.99 -15.72
CA GLY A 145 -54.36 21.25 -15.58
C GLY A 145 -54.10 19.85 -15.00
N ASN A 146 -54.38 18.81 -15.79
CA ASN A 146 -54.17 17.41 -15.40
C ASN A 146 -52.86 16.81 -15.95
N GLU A 147 -51.97 17.64 -16.50
CA GLU A 147 -50.68 17.22 -17.04
C GLU A 147 -49.51 17.67 -16.14
N LEU A 148 -48.60 16.75 -15.82
CA LEU A 148 -47.27 17.06 -15.28
C LEU A 148 -46.30 17.18 -16.46
N THR A 149 -45.65 18.32 -16.57
CA THR A 149 -44.71 18.62 -17.64
C THR A 149 -43.27 18.45 -17.17
N VAL A 150 -42.44 17.81 -17.97
CA VAL A 150 -40.97 17.74 -17.78
C VAL A 150 -40.31 18.32 -19.02
N GLU A 151 -39.72 19.49 -18.85
CA GLU A 151 -39.25 20.33 -19.93
C GLU A 151 -37.73 20.46 -19.84
N GLY A 152 -36.98 19.80 -20.73
CA GLY A 152 -35.52 19.82 -20.75
C GLY A 152 -34.96 20.88 -21.68
N GLY A 153 -33.77 21.41 -21.39
CA GLY A 153 -33.05 22.28 -22.32
C GLY A 153 -32.59 21.56 -23.59
N ASP A 154 -32.35 20.26 -23.46
CA ASP A 154 -32.02 19.31 -24.51
C ASP A 154 -32.62 17.92 -24.14
N VAL A 155 -32.36 16.90 -24.95
CA VAL A 155 -32.81 15.52 -24.67
C VAL A 155 -32.20 14.98 -23.37
N ALA A 156 -30.97 15.39 -23.02
CA ALA A 156 -30.32 14.98 -21.78
C ALA A 156 -31.03 15.57 -20.56
N GLY A 157 -31.47 16.83 -20.62
CA GLY A 157 -32.28 17.49 -19.61
C GLY A 157 -33.64 16.84 -19.44
N VAL A 158 -34.29 16.45 -20.55
CA VAL A 158 -35.55 15.69 -20.47
C VAL A 158 -35.34 14.38 -19.70
N ALA A 159 -34.30 13.62 -20.04
CA ALA A 159 -33.97 12.37 -19.36
C ALA A 159 -33.62 12.62 -17.88
N ALA A 160 -32.80 13.61 -17.57
CA ALA A 160 -32.41 13.96 -16.20
C ALA A 160 -33.62 14.35 -15.33
N GLY A 161 -34.56 15.13 -15.88
CA GLY A 161 -35.82 15.46 -15.21
C GLY A 161 -36.66 14.21 -14.94
N LEU A 162 -36.82 13.34 -15.94
CA LEU A 162 -37.57 12.08 -15.77
C LEU A 162 -36.93 11.16 -14.72
N TYR A 163 -35.60 11.01 -14.71
CA TYR A 163 -34.90 10.22 -13.69
C TYR A 163 -35.03 10.85 -12.30
N ARG A 164 -34.95 12.18 -12.17
CA ARG A 164 -35.18 12.85 -10.88
C ARG A 164 -36.61 12.66 -10.39
N LEU A 165 -37.59 12.70 -11.29
CA LEU A 165 -38.99 12.43 -10.93
C LEU A 165 -39.16 10.97 -10.47
N ALA A 166 -38.62 10.02 -11.24
CA ALA A 166 -38.64 8.60 -10.90
C ALA A 166 -38.01 8.35 -9.53
N ASP A 167 -36.88 8.98 -9.26
CA ASP A 167 -36.16 8.92 -8.00
C ASP A 167 -37.02 9.40 -6.82
N ARG A 168 -37.64 10.58 -6.93
CA ARG A 168 -38.52 11.15 -5.90
C ARG A 168 -39.73 10.27 -5.61
N ILE A 169 -40.37 9.74 -6.66
CA ILE A 169 -41.50 8.80 -6.51
C ILE A 169 -41.04 7.53 -5.79
N ARG A 170 -39.89 6.97 -6.19
CA ARG A 170 -39.34 5.73 -5.66
C ARG A 170 -38.88 5.86 -4.21
N SER A 171 -38.26 6.98 -3.84
CA SER A 171 -37.88 7.28 -2.46
C SER A 171 -39.06 7.76 -1.61
N GLY A 172 -40.20 8.07 -2.24
CA GLY A 172 -41.35 8.65 -1.55
C GLY A 172 -41.16 10.07 -1.06
N ALA A 173 -40.18 10.78 -1.61
CA ALA A 173 -40.12 12.23 -1.51
C ALA A 173 -41.27 12.87 -2.31
N GLU A 174 -41.51 14.16 -2.08
CA GLU A 174 -42.45 14.93 -2.91
C GLU A 174 -42.00 14.90 -4.38
N ALA A 175 -42.87 14.44 -5.28
CA ALA A 175 -42.56 14.32 -6.71
C ALA A 175 -42.23 15.68 -7.34
N LEU A 176 -42.96 16.73 -6.95
CA LEU A 176 -42.70 18.12 -7.34
C LEU A 176 -42.85 19.07 -6.13
N PRO A 177 -41.76 19.35 -5.40
CA PRO A 177 -41.76 20.33 -4.31
C PRO A 177 -42.12 21.73 -4.81
N ALA A 178 -42.78 22.54 -3.96
CA ALA A 178 -43.19 23.91 -4.31
C ALA A 178 -42.03 24.80 -4.79
N ALA A 179 -40.83 24.61 -4.22
CA ALA A 179 -39.63 25.37 -4.58
C ALA A 179 -39.07 25.02 -5.98
N ASP A 180 -39.48 23.89 -6.55
CA ASP A 180 -39.02 23.40 -7.85
C ASP A 180 -40.06 23.60 -8.96
N ALA A 181 -41.34 23.77 -8.62
CA ALA A 181 -42.41 23.97 -9.59
C ALA A 181 -42.14 25.21 -10.46
N GLY A 182 -42.00 25.00 -11.77
CA GLY A 182 -41.68 26.03 -12.75
C GLY A 182 -40.24 26.57 -12.69
N ARG A 183 -39.38 26.06 -11.80
CA ARG A 183 -37.97 26.47 -11.67
C ARG A 183 -37.09 25.68 -12.64
N LEU A 184 -36.14 26.36 -13.27
CA LEU A 184 -35.07 25.68 -14.01
C LEU A 184 -34.07 25.07 -13.01
N VAL A 185 -33.89 23.76 -13.07
CA VAL A 185 -32.94 23.00 -12.27
C VAL A 185 -31.76 22.62 -13.17
N THR A 186 -30.55 22.90 -12.70
CA THR A 186 -29.29 22.63 -13.39
C THR A 186 -28.36 21.88 -12.44
N PRO A 187 -27.69 20.80 -12.87
CA PRO A 187 -26.71 20.11 -12.03
C PRO A 187 -25.52 21.01 -11.69
N ARG A 188 -24.99 20.91 -10.47
CA ARG A 188 -23.83 21.70 -10.07
C ARG A 188 -22.53 21.26 -10.77
N LEU A 189 -22.35 19.97 -10.99
CA LEU A 189 -21.16 19.40 -11.63
C LEU A 189 -21.54 18.74 -12.96
N GLY A 190 -20.81 19.08 -14.02
CA GLY A 190 -21.11 18.64 -15.39
C GLY A 190 -20.54 17.27 -15.76
N LEU A 191 -19.54 16.78 -15.03
CA LEU A 191 -18.92 15.48 -15.30
C LEU A 191 -19.01 14.57 -14.06
N ARG A 192 -19.74 13.46 -14.17
CA ARG A 192 -20.02 12.55 -13.06
C ARG A 192 -19.72 11.13 -13.51
N LEU A 193 -18.49 10.69 -13.22
CA LEU A 193 -17.95 9.41 -13.68
C LEU A 193 -18.15 8.30 -12.65
N THR A 194 -18.30 7.08 -13.16
CA THR A 194 -18.13 5.82 -12.42
C THR A 194 -17.12 4.92 -13.13
N ASP A 195 -16.56 3.94 -12.43
CA ASP A 195 -16.04 2.72 -13.07
C ASP A 195 -17.20 1.89 -13.66
N VAL A 196 -16.96 0.65 -14.09
CA VAL A 196 -18.00 -0.24 -14.65
C VAL A 196 -18.58 -1.24 -13.63
N GLY A 197 -18.40 -0.98 -12.32
CA GLY A 197 -18.84 -1.91 -11.29
C GLY A 197 -18.24 -3.32 -11.44
N SER A 198 -19.07 -4.36 -11.37
CA SER A 198 -18.65 -5.76 -11.57
C SER A 198 -18.94 -6.32 -12.96
N VAL A 199 -19.04 -5.47 -13.99
CA VAL A 199 -19.19 -5.94 -15.37
C VAL A 199 -18.04 -6.89 -15.74
N GLY A 200 -18.40 -8.03 -16.34
CA GLY A 200 -17.46 -9.06 -16.76
C GLY A 200 -16.76 -9.82 -15.63
N ARG A 201 -17.26 -9.69 -14.41
CA ARG A 201 -16.77 -10.41 -13.23
C ARG A 201 -17.89 -11.32 -12.72
N GLU A 202 -17.72 -12.62 -12.89
CA GLU A 202 -18.65 -13.60 -12.32
C GLU A 202 -18.23 -14.00 -10.90
N PRO A 203 -19.19 -14.35 -10.02
CA PRO A 203 -18.88 -14.96 -8.74
C PRO A 203 -18.14 -16.29 -8.96
N ASP A 204 -16.95 -16.43 -8.39
CA ASP A 204 -16.15 -17.66 -8.41
C ASP A 204 -15.87 -18.14 -6.97
N PRO A 205 -16.76 -18.97 -6.40
CA PRO A 205 -16.60 -19.43 -5.03
C PRO A 205 -15.27 -20.12 -4.74
N ALA A 206 -14.66 -20.78 -5.73
CA ALA A 206 -13.40 -21.49 -5.55
C ALA A 206 -12.22 -20.51 -5.46
N ALA A 207 -12.22 -19.46 -6.28
CA ALA A 207 -11.20 -18.42 -6.22
C ALA A 207 -11.27 -17.62 -4.91
N PHE A 208 -12.48 -17.24 -4.46
CA PHE A 208 -12.66 -16.52 -3.20
C PHE A 208 -12.34 -17.39 -1.97
N ALA A 209 -12.68 -18.69 -1.99
CA ALA A 209 -12.37 -19.61 -0.88
C ALA A 209 -10.86 -19.80 -0.64
N ALA A 210 -10.01 -19.56 -1.65
CA ALA A 210 -8.56 -19.61 -1.49
C ALA A 210 -8.03 -18.47 -0.61
N GLY A 211 -8.65 -17.28 -0.70
CA GLY A 211 -8.38 -16.12 0.16
C GLY A 211 -6.97 -15.53 0.06
N ASP A 212 -6.23 -15.86 -1.01
CA ASP A 212 -4.83 -15.45 -1.20
C ASP A 212 -4.56 -14.71 -2.52
N ASP A 213 -5.60 -14.45 -3.32
CA ASP A 213 -5.52 -13.70 -4.57
C ASP A 213 -5.59 -12.18 -4.34
N TYR A 214 -4.43 -11.61 -4.00
CA TYR A 214 -4.23 -10.18 -3.82
C TYR A 214 -3.89 -9.44 -5.13
N ASN A 215 -4.24 -9.99 -6.31
CA ASN A 215 -4.02 -9.35 -7.62
C ASN A 215 -4.89 -8.10 -7.78
N LEU A 216 -4.32 -7.04 -8.36
CA LEU A 216 -4.92 -5.70 -8.51
C LEU A 216 -5.43 -5.41 -9.93
N ASN A 217 -5.42 -6.40 -10.83
CA ASN A 217 -5.89 -6.21 -12.19
C ASN A 217 -7.42 -6.10 -12.23
N THR A 218 -7.90 -4.98 -12.76
CA THR A 218 -9.32 -4.61 -12.83
C THR A 218 -9.98 -4.88 -14.18
N ASP A 219 -9.37 -5.68 -15.05
CA ASP A 219 -9.92 -5.95 -16.37
C ASP A 219 -11.34 -6.56 -16.32
N VAL A 220 -12.18 -6.19 -17.31
CA VAL A 220 -13.60 -6.53 -17.38
C VAL A 220 -13.97 -7.32 -18.64
N VAL A 221 -13.00 -7.64 -19.49
CA VAL A 221 -13.21 -8.35 -20.76
C VAL A 221 -12.42 -9.67 -20.84
N ARG A 222 -11.54 -9.92 -19.87
CA ARG A 222 -10.60 -11.04 -19.81
C ARG A 222 -11.28 -12.38 -19.97
N GLU A 223 -12.42 -12.59 -19.31
CA GLU A 223 -13.15 -13.85 -19.37
C GLU A 223 -13.66 -14.19 -20.79
N ALA A 224 -13.73 -13.20 -21.68
CA ALA A 224 -14.08 -13.42 -23.07
C ALA A 224 -12.86 -13.70 -23.96
N LEU A 225 -11.62 -13.59 -23.47
CA LEU A 225 -10.44 -13.77 -24.30
C LEU A 225 -10.13 -15.24 -24.55
N LEU A 226 -9.80 -15.55 -25.81
CA LEU A 226 -9.35 -16.87 -26.23
C LEU A 226 -7.87 -16.82 -26.61
N PRO A 227 -7.08 -17.87 -26.30
CA PRO A 227 -5.65 -17.92 -26.61
C PRO A 227 -5.36 -18.04 -28.12
N ARG A 228 -6.39 -18.28 -28.94
CA ARG A 228 -6.32 -18.44 -30.40
C ARG A 228 -7.60 -17.93 -31.06
N ALA A 229 -7.57 -17.77 -32.39
CA ALA A 229 -8.76 -17.45 -33.19
C ALA A 229 -9.96 -18.33 -32.78
N PRO A 230 -11.18 -17.76 -32.59
CA PRO A 230 -11.59 -16.40 -32.99
C PRO A 230 -11.18 -15.26 -32.04
N TRP A 231 -10.27 -15.51 -31.08
CA TRP A 231 -9.69 -14.55 -30.12
C TRP A 231 -10.64 -14.03 -29.05
N VAL A 232 -11.94 -13.98 -29.33
CA VAL A 232 -12.97 -13.59 -28.38
C VAL A 232 -14.11 -14.61 -28.39
N ASP A 233 -14.58 -15.02 -27.22
CA ASP A 233 -15.77 -15.84 -27.03
C ASP A 233 -17.04 -14.99 -27.15
N ALA A 234 -17.80 -15.19 -28.22
CA ALA A 234 -19.03 -14.47 -28.49
C ALA A 234 -20.10 -14.64 -27.39
N ALA A 235 -20.15 -15.79 -26.71
CA ALA A 235 -21.10 -16.02 -25.63
C ALA A 235 -20.71 -15.20 -24.38
N ALA A 236 -19.42 -15.13 -24.07
CA ALA A 236 -18.92 -14.28 -23.00
C ALA A 236 -19.16 -12.79 -23.29
N VAL A 237 -18.90 -12.34 -24.51
CA VAL A 237 -19.20 -10.96 -24.96
C VAL A 237 -20.68 -10.63 -24.78
N ALA A 238 -21.59 -11.53 -25.18
CA ALA A 238 -23.02 -11.31 -25.02
C ALA A 238 -23.43 -11.15 -23.55
N ARG A 239 -22.84 -11.95 -22.64
CA ARG A 239 -23.06 -11.82 -21.19
C ARG A 239 -22.52 -10.49 -20.66
N ILE A 240 -21.26 -10.15 -20.96
CA ILE A 240 -20.63 -8.90 -20.57
C ILE A 240 -21.44 -7.70 -21.09
N GLY A 241 -21.91 -7.77 -22.34
CA GLY A 241 -22.74 -6.74 -22.94
C GLY A 241 -24.07 -6.55 -22.23
N ALA A 242 -24.73 -7.63 -21.80
CA ALA A 242 -25.95 -7.52 -21.00
C ALA A 242 -25.69 -6.86 -19.63
N GLN A 243 -24.58 -7.23 -18.98
CA GLN A 243 -24.15 -6.65 -17.70
C GLN A 243 -23.81 -5.16 -17.83
N PHE A 244 -23.09 -4.79 -18.89
CA PHE A 244 -22.72 -3.41 -19.17
C PHE A 244 -23.97 -2.53 -19.39
N ARG A 245 -24.96 -3.02 -20.15
CA ARG A 245 -26.25 -2.32 -20.31
C ARG A 245 -26.98 -2.13 -18.99
N GLN A 246 -27.05 -3.19 -18.16
CA GLN A 246 -27.65 -3.10 -16.83
C GLN A 246 -26.94 -2.05 -15.96
N PHE A 247 -25.61 -2.04 -15.98
CA PHE A 247 -24.81 -1.07 -15.24
C PHE A 247 -25.04 0.35 -15.72
N VAL A 248 -24.96 0.61 -17.03
CA VAL A 248 -25.23 1.95 -17.60
C VAL A 248 -26.64 2.42 -17.25
N ASP A 249 -27.66 1.56 -17.40
CA ASP A 249 -29.04 1.91 -17.04
C ASP A 249 -29.17 2.29 -15.55
N HIS A 250 -28.50 1.53 -14.66
CA HIS A 250 -28.47 1.81 -13.22
C HIS A 250 -27.75 3.12 -12.89
N SER A 251 -26.55 3.33 -13.45
CA SER A 251 -25.72 4.51 -13.20
C SER A 251 -26.36 5.80 -13.69
N VAL A 252 -26.99 5.79 -14.88
CA VAL A 252 -27.74 6.95 -15.39
C VAL A 252 -28.95 7.26 -14.52
N ALA A 253 -29.67 6.24 -14.05
CA ALA A 253 -30.81 6.45 -13.14
C ALA A 253 -30.39 7.05 -11.78
N GLN A 254 -29.14 6.84 -11.36
CA GLN A 254 -28.54 7.52 -10.20
C GLN A 254 -27.97 8.90 -10.54
N GLY A 255 -27.87 9.28 -11.81
CA GLY A 255 -27.47 10.61 -12.26
C GLY A 255 -26.02 10.72 -12.75
N TYR A 256 -25.32 9.60 -12.95
CA TYR A 256 -24.01 9.60 -13.61
C TYR A 256 -24.16 9.78 -15.12
N ASN A 257 -23.19 10.45 -15.74
CA ASN A 257 -23.19 10.75 -17.16
C ASN A 257 -21.86 10.41 -17.84
N ALA A 258 -20.99 9.66 -17.16
CA ALA A 258 -19.73 9.17 -17.70
C ALA A 258 -19.34 7.83 -17.06
N VAL A 259 -18.64 7.00 -17.83
CA VAL A 259 -18.14 5.69 -17.40
C VAL A 259 -16.68 5.51 -17.83
N VAL A 260 -15.89 4.88 -16.96
CA VAL A 260 -14.48 4.56 -17.18
C VAL A 260 -14.35 3.05 -17.40
N VAL A 261 -13.82 2.65 -18.56
CA VAL A 261 -13.64 1.25 -18.95
C VAL A 261 -12.13 0.95 -19.06
N PRO A 262 -11.59 -0.08 -18.39
CA PRO A 262 -10.19 -0.47 -18.56
C PRO A 262 -9.83 -0.83 -20.00
N GLY A 263 -8.68 -0.37 -20.48
CA GLY A 263 -8.09 -0.77 -21.76
C GLY A 263 -7.48 0.38 -22.57
N PHE A 264 -6.49 0.08 -23.39
CA PHE A 264 -5.93 0.92 -24.44
C PHE A 264 -5.25 0.06 -25.52
N LEU A 265 -4.11 -0.58 -25.18
CA LEU A 265 -3.28 -1.32 -26.13
C LEU A 265 -3.98 -2.56 -26.72
N GLU A 266 -5.01 -3.03 -26.02
CA GLU A 266 -5.88 -4.14 -26.35
C GLU A 266 -6.74 -3.87 -27.59
N TYR A 267 -6.91 -2.59 -27.97
CA TYR A 267 -7.76 -2.13 -29.06
C TYR A 267 -6.99 -1.49 -30.22
N VAL A 268 -5.65 -1.60 -30.24
CA VAL A 268 -4.78 -0.97 -31.24
C VAL A 268 -3.80 -1.94 -31.88
N THR A 269 -3.61 -1.77 -33.19
CA THR A 269 -2.73 -2.58 -34.04
C THR A 269 -1.43 -1.86 -34.42
N PHE A 270 -1.33 -0.56 -34.16
CA PHE A 270 -0.22 0.30 -34.60
C PHE A 270 -0.02 0.30 -36.13
N ALA A 271 -1.10 0.15 -36.90
CA ALA A 271 -1.05 0.08 -38.36
C ALA A 271 -0.51 1.36 -39.03
N LYS A 272 -0.44 2.47 -38.30
CA LYS A 272 0.09 3.76 -38.76
C LYS A 272 1.57 3.99 -38.42
N VAL A 273 2.23 2.99 -37.83
CA VAL A 273 3.65 3.09 -37.46
C VAL A 273 4.51 2.41 -38.53
N GLY A 274 5.44 3.16 -39.13
CA GLY A 274 6.32 2.64 -40.17
C GLY A 274 5.54 2.19 -41.41
N ASP A 275 5.71 0.92 -41.78
CA ASP A 275 5.01 0.26 -42.90
C ASP A 275 3.70 -0.43 -42.47
N GLY A 276 3.26 -0.22 -41.22
CA GLY A 276 2.09 -0.86 -40.62
C GLY A 276 2.37 -2.23 -40.00
N HIS A 277 3.60 -2.75 -40.13
CA HIS A 277 4.05 -4.00 -39.51
C HIS A 277 5.34 -3.82 -38.68
N ALA A 278 5.73 -2.57 -38.43
CA ALA A 278 6.96 -2.26 -37.75
C ALA A 278 6.93 -2.67 -36.26
N VAL A 279 5.79 -2.47 -35.60
CA VAL A 279 5.54 -2.86 -34.19
C VAL A 279 5.14 -4.34 -34.12
N TYR A 280 4.04 -4.70 -34.78
CA TYR A 280 3.57 -6.08 -34.87
C TYR A 280 3.88 -6.66 -36.26
N PRO A 281 4.78 -7.66 -36.37
CA PRO A 281 5.15 -8.24 -37.65
C PRO A 281 3.96 -8.95 -38.33
N PRO A 282 4.04 -9.24 -39.64
CA PRO A 282 2.98 -9.94 -40.35
C PRO A 282 2.66 -11.30 -39.69
N GLY A 283 1.38 -11.55 -39.42
CA GLY A 283 0.92 -12.77 -38.75
C GLY A 283 1.02 -12.74 -37.22
N ASP A 284 1.39 -11.61 -36.61
CA ASP A 284 1.37 -11.46 -35.16
C ASP A 284 -0.07 -11.51 -34.61
N PRO A 285 -0.37 -12.43 -33.67
CA PRO A 285 -1.66 -12.53 -32.99
C PRO A 285 -2.25 -11.24 -32.42
N HIS A 286 -1.42 -10.27 -32.03
CA HIS A 286 -1.88 -9.00 -31.43
C HIS A 286 -2.78 -8.21 -32.38
N VAL A 287 -2.48 -8.23 -33.68
CA VAL A 287 -3.26 -7.50 -34.70
C VAL A 287 -4.65 -8.10 -34.85
N ASP A 288 -4.73 -9.43 -35.01
CA ASP A 288 -6.00 -10.12 -35.18
C ASP A 288 -6.84 -10.08 -33.90
N ARG A 289 -6.20 -10.17 -32.73
CA ARG A 289 -6.85 -10.02 -31.43
C ARG A 289 -7.41 -8.62 -31.24
N ALA A 290 -6.63 -7.56 -31.49
CA ALA A 290 -7.11 -6.18 -31.33
C ALA A 290 -8.30 -5.87 -32.25
N ARG A 291 -8.27 -6.36 -33.49
CA ARG A 291 -9.42 -6.26 -34.41
C ARG A 291 -10.65 -7.01 -33.90
N ALA A 292 -10.47 -8.21 -33.38
CA ALA A 292 -11.55 -8.99 -32.78
C ALA A 292 -12.12 -8.28 -31.54
N MET A 293 -11.27 -7.67 -30.70
CA MET A 293 -11.68 -6.88 -29.54
C MET A 293 -12.50 -5.66 -29.93
N VAL A 294 -12.04 -4.86 -30.90
CA VAL A 294 -12.79 -3.71 -31.43
C VAL A 294 -14.15 -4.15 -31.98
N ALA A 295 -14.18 -5.22 -32.79
CA ALA A 295 -15.42 -5.72 -33.37
C ALA A 295 -16.41 -6.25 -32.32
N ALA A 296 -15.91 -6.93 -31.28
CA ALA A 296 -16.75 -7.54 -30.25
C ALA A 296 -17.25 -6.54 -29.20
N PHE A 297 -16.37 -5.66 -28.71
CA PHE A 297 -16.66 -4.76 -27.58
C PHE A 297 -17.01 -3.33 -27.99
N GLY A 298 -16.68 -2.89 -29.21
CA GLY A 298 -17.13 -1.59 -29.73
C GLY A 298 -18.64 -1.39 -29.60
N PRO A 299 -19.48 -2.33 -30.08
CA PRO A 299 -20.94 -2.24 -29.90
C PRO A 299 -21.42 -2.37 -28.44
N VAL A 300 -20.64 -3.04 -27.58
CA VAL A 300 -20.98 -3.16 -26.15
C VAL A 300 -20.84 -1.81 -25.46
N PHE A 301 -19.68 -1.17 -25.62
CA PHE A 301 -19.41 0.11 -24.98
C PHE A 301 -20.16 1.27 -25.65
N GLY A 302 -20.41 1.18 -26.96
CA GLY A 302 -21.21 2.18 -27.70
C GLY A 302 -22.63 2.37 -27.17
N TYR A 303 -23.20 1.41 -26.42
CA TYR A 303 -24.48 1.61 -25.74
C TYR A 303 -24.46 2.80 -24.75
N ALA A 304 -23.30 3.09 -24.14
CA ALA A 304 -23.17 4.25 -23.27
C ALA A 304 -23.46 5.56 -24.02
N GLU A 305 -22.96 5.72 -25.25
CA GLU A 305 -23.22 6.90 -26.08
C GLU A 305 -24.71 7.05 -26.42
N GLU A 306 -25.39 5.94 -26.78
CA GLU A 306 -26.83 5.93 -27.03
C GLU A 306 -27.63 6.44 -25.81
N MET A 307 -27.15 6.09 -24.61
CA MET A 307 -27.70 6.53 -23.33
C MET A 307 -27.24 7.95 -22.91
N GLY A 308 -26.35 8.59 -23.66
CA GLY A 308 -25.82 9.92 -23.36
C GLY A 308 -24.74 9.92 -22.28
N VAL A 309 -24.08 8.78 -22.08
CA VAL A 309 -22.99 8.58 -21.12
C VAL A 309 -21.67 8.65 -21.86
N LYS A 310 -20.78 9.52 -21.39
CA LYS A 310 -19.42 9.64 -21.94
C LYS A 310 -18.58 8.41 -21.63
N VAL A 311 -17.74 7.98 -22.56
CA VAL A 311 -16.86 6.81 -22.38
C VAL A 311 -15.40 7.23 -22.34
N PHE A 312 -14.74 6.93 -21.22
CA PHE A 312 -13.30 7.09 -21.05
C PHE A 312 -12.63 5.73 -20.94
N LEU A 313 -11.61 5.48 -21.74
CA LEU A 313 -10.80 4.27 -21.60
C LEU A 313 -9.66 4.50 -20.58
N LEU A 314 -9.35 3.56 -19.70
CA LEU A 314 -8.33 3.69 -18.65
C LEU A 314 -7.09 2.87 -18.96
N THR A 315 -5.91 3.48 -18.85
CA THR A 315 -4.63 2.77 -19.00
C THR A 315 -3.55 3.28 -18.05
N ASP A 316 -2.66 2.35 -17.65
CA ASP A 316 -1.46 2.62 -16.89
C ASP A 316 -0.27 2.81 -17.81
N MET A 317 0.23 4.04 -17.89
CA MET A 317 1.38 4.41 -18.71
C MET A 317 2.68 4.25 -17.92
N LEU A 318 3.71 3.58 -18.43
CA LEU A 318 3.88 3.18 -19.82
C LEU A 318 3.36 1.74 -20.07
N ALA A 319 2.23 1.61 -20.75
CA ALA A 319 1.71 0.32 -21.19
C ALA A 319 2.57 -0.23 -22.33
N VAL A 320 2.91 -1.52 -22.31
CA VAL A 320 3.70 -2.20 -23.34
C VAL A 320 3.21 -3.62 -23.60
N SER A 321 3.52 -4.14 -24.79
CA SER A 321 3.53 -5.56 -25.15
C SER A 321 4.96 -5.98 -25.55
N PRO A 322 5.31 -7.27 -25.54
CA PRO A 322 6.67 -7.70 -25.89
C PRO A 322 7.12 -7.24 -27.30
N PRO A 323 6.29 -7.30 -28.36
CA PRO A 323 6.66 -6.76 -29.67
C PRO A 323 6.85 -5.23 -29.66
N LEU A 324 5.99 -4.50 -28.93
CA LEU A 324 6.11 -3.05 -28.80
C LEU A 324 7.39 -2.63 -28.06
N GLU A 325 7.72 -3.31 -26.96
CA GLU A 325 8.95 -3.05 -26.21
C GLU A 325 10.19 -3.37 -27.06
N ALA A 326 10.17 -4.46 -27.84
CA ALA A 326 11.24 -4.78 -28.79
C ALA A 326 11.39 -3.71 -29.89
N TYR A 327 10.27 -3.21 -30.43
CA TYR A 327 10.28 -2.12 -31.41
C TYR A 327 10.87 -0.83 -30.83
N LEU A 328 10.41 -0.40 -29.64
CA LEU A 328 10.91 0.79 -28.95
C LEU A 328 12.40 0.65 -28.62
N THR A 329 12.83 -0.52 -28.16
CA THR A 329 14.25 -0.79 -27.90
C THR A 329 15.10 -0.62 -29.15
N ARG A 330 14.65 -1.15 -30.30
CA ARG A 330 15.38 -1.04 -31.57
C ARG A 330 15.41 0.38 -32.13
N THR A 331 14.33 1.14 -31.97
CA THR A 331 14.15 2.43 -32.65
C THR A 331 14.51 3.63 -31.79
N VAL A 332 14.21 3.57 -30.49
CA VAL A 332 14.49 4.63 -29.51
C VAL A 332 15.79 4.35 -28.75
N GLY A 333 16.14 3.07 -28.57
CA GLY A 333 17.27 2.65 -27.73
C GLY A 333 16.86 2.20 -26.32
N GLY A 334 15.56 2.04 -26.07
CA GLY A 334 14.98 1.59 -24.81
C GLY A 334 13.62 2.26 -24.54
N LEU A 335 13.20 2.29 -23.28
CA LEU A 335 11.99 2.97 -22.81
C LEU A 335 12.29 4.41 -22.33
N ASP A 336 13.01 5.19 -23.14
CA ASP A 336 13.27 6.60 -22.84
C ASP A 336 11.99 7.43 -23.04
N VAL A 337 11.23 7.59 -21.97
CA VAL A 337 9.98 8.37 -21.92
C VAL A 337 10.17 9.89 -22.10
N THR A 338 11.39 10.37 -22.27
CA THR A 338 11.67 11.75 -22.66
C THR A 338 11.89 11.92 -24.16
N ASP A 339 12.13 10.82 -24.90
CA ASP A 339 12.35 10.86 -26.35
C ASP A 339 11.01 11.00 -27.10
N PRO A 340 10.84 12.04 -27.95
CA PRO A 340 9.61 12.23 -28.71
C PRO A 340 9.31 11.11 -29.72
N ARG A 341 10.30 10.31 -30.13
CA ARG A 341 10.11 9.16 -31.02
C ARG A 341 9.31 8.05 -30.37
N LEU A 342 9.48 7.84 -29.05
CA LEU A 342 8.65 6.91 -28.29
C LEU A 342 7.19 7.37 -28.32
N TRP A 343 6.96 8.64 -27.99
CA TRP A 343 5.61 9.20 -27.94
C TRP A 343 4.92 9.27 -29.31
N ALA A 344 5.67 9.35 -30.41
CA ALA A 344 5.09 9.26 -31.75
C ALA A 344 4.35 7.94 -32.00
N VAL A 345 4.84 6.83 -31.43
CA VAL A 345 4.20 5.51 -31.51
C VAL A 345 2.86 5.51 -30.77
N TYR A 346 2.85 6.04 -29.53
CA TYR A 346 1.63 6.12 -28.73
C TYR A 346 0.61 7.11 -29.31
N ARG A 347 1.05 8.22 -29.93
CA ARG A 347 0.16 9.11 -30.70
C ARG A 347 -0.51 8.37 -31.86
N ALA A 348 0.25 7.55 -32.60
CA ALA A 348 -0.31 6.76 -33.69
C ALA A 348 -1.34 5.73 -33.19
N GLY A 349 -1.04 5.04 -32.08
CA GLY A 349 -1.98 4.13 -31.42
C GLY A 349 -3.22 4.86 -30.91
N LEU A 350 -3.08 5.99 -30.21
CA LEU A 350 -4.21 6.77 -29.71
C LEU A 350 -5.10 7.32 -30.84
N ALA A 351 -4.50 7.77 -31.94
CA ALA A 351 -5.26 8.19 -33.12
C ALA A 351 -6.02 7.01 -33.74
N GLU A 352 -5.40 5.83 -33.83
CA GLU A 352 -6.05 4.60 -34.31
C GLU A 352 -7.21 4.17 -33.39
N LEU A 353 -7.05 4.29 -32.07
CA LEU A 353 -8.09 4.00 -31.09
C LEU A 353 -9.33 4.87 -31.32
N PHE A 354 -9.15 6.19 -31.43
CA PHE A 354 -10.27 7.12 -31.64
C PHE A 354 -10.94 6.96 -33.02
N GLU A 355 -10.21 6.48 -34.02
CA GLU A 355 -10.80 6.13 -35.32
C GLU A 355 -11.58 4.81 -35.29
N SER A 356 -11.06 3.83 -34.56
CA SER A 356 -11.65 2.48 -34.46
C SER A 356 -12.87 2.45 -33.52
N LEU A 357 -12.87 3.32 -32.50
CA LEU A 357 -13.94 3.46 -31.50
C LEU A 357 -14.35 4.95 -31.40
N PRO A 358 -15.08 5.49 -32.40
CA PRO A 358 -15.38 6.92 -32.50
C PRO A 358 -16.33 7.44 -31.42
N PHE A 359 -16.98 6.57 -30.64
CA PHE A 359 -17.83 6.95 -29.51
C PHE A 359 -17.04 7.23 -28.22
N VAL A 360 -15.74 6.90 -28.18
CA VAL A 360 -14.89 7.13 -27.01
C VAL A 360 -14.59 8.62 -26.88
N ASP A 361 -14.96 9.22 -25.76
CA ASP A 361 -14.78 10.65 -25.47
C ASP A 361 -13.34 11.00 -25.05
N GLY A 362 -12.58 10.02 -24.55
CA GLY A 362 -11.23 10.29 -24.08
C GLY A 362 -10.50 9.11 -23.47
N LEU A 363 -9.31 9.41 -22.94
CA LEU A 363 -8.45 8.46 -22.26
C LEU A 363 -8.14 8.95 -20.84
N MET A 364 -8.35 8.09 -19.85
CA MET A 364 -7.87 8.27 -18.48
C MET A 364 -6.49 7.59 -18.34
N VAL A 365 -5.51 8.33 -17.84
CA VAL A 365 -4.13 7.87 -17.72
C VAL A 365 -3.62 7.99 -16.29
N ARG A 366 -2.90 6.95 -15.84
CA ARG A 366 -2.13 6.92 -14.60
C ARG A 366 -0.70 6.50 -14.91
N VAL A 367 0.28 6.97 -14.13
CA VAL A 367 1.72 6.76 -14.40
C VAL A 367 2.50 6.06 -13.29
N GLY A 368 1.83 5.78 -12.18
CA GLY A 368 2.46 5.32 -10.95
C GLY A 368 2.15 3.90 -10.54
N GLU A 369 1.49 3.10 -11.38
CA GLU A 369 1.19 1.69 -11.07
C GLU A 369 1.68 0.76 -12.18
N GLY A 370 2.23 -0.38 -11.79
CA GLY A 370 2.73 -1.41 -12.68
C GLY A 370 3.47 -2.52 -11.95
N GLY A 371 3.86 -3.56 -12.68
CA GLY A 371 4.45 -4.78 -12.14
C GLY A 371 3.49 -5.97 -12.15
N GLU A 372 3.98 -7.12 -11.66
CA GLU A 372 3.30 -8.42 -11.77
C GLU A 372 1.92 -8.47 -11.11
N VAL A 373 1.67 -7.66 -10.07
CA VAL A 373 0.36 -7.63 -9.39
C VAL A 373 -0.76 -7.04 -10.25
N TYR A 374 -0.42 -6.36 -11.35
CA TYR A 374 -1.37 -5.89 -12.36
C TYR A 374 -1.39 -6.78 -13.60
N ALA A 375 -0.61 -7.87 -13.64
CA ALA A 375 -0.60 -8.78 -14.78
C ALA A 375 -1.89 -9.61 -14.83
N GLY A 376 -2.33 -9.93 -16.06
CA GLY A 376 -3.47 -10.80 -16.31
C GLY A 376 -3.04 -12.11 -16.98
N ASP A 377 -3.55 -13.24 -16.48
CA ASP A 377 -3.29 -14.54 -17.10
C ASP A 377 -3.83 -14.61 -18.55
N GLY A 378 -3.05 -15.23 -19.44
CA GLY A 378 -3.39 -15.33 -20.87
C GLY A 378 -3.18 -14.03 -21.67
N TRP A 379 -2.63 -13.01 -21.02
CA TRP A 379 -2.40 -11.68 -21.59
C TRP A 379 -0.96 -11.20 -21.34
N ASP A 380 -0.23 -10.80 -22.37
CA ASP A 380 1.18 -10.37 -22.27
C ASP A 380 1.38 -8.85 -22.27
N TYR A 381 0.31 -8.08 -22.11
CA TYR A 381 0.40 -6.63 -21.95
C TYR A 381 0.68 -6.32 -20.47
N SER A 382 1.53 -5.32 -20.24
CA SER A 382 1.92 -4.90 -18.90
C SER A 382 2.18 -3.40 -18.86
N SER A 383 2.22 -2.81 -17.66
CA SER A 383 2.65 -1.43 -17.48
C SER A 383 4.03 -1.37 -16.80
N LYS A 384 4.81 -0.35 -17.16
CA LYS A 384 6.13 -0.07 -16.60
C LYS A 384 6.11 1.23 -15.81
N LEU A 385 6.75 1.22 -14.63
CA LEU A 385 7.03 2.42 -13.82
C LEU A 385 8.15 3.27 -14.45
N ALA A 386 7.92 3.80 -15.66
CA ALA A 386 8.91 4.53 -16.44
C ALA A 386 8.73 6.06 -16.35
N VAL A 387 7.48 6.55 -16.25
CA VAL A 387 7.16 7.98 -16.21
C VAL A 387 7.29 8.50 -14.78
N THR A 388 8.52 8.83 -14.38
CA THR A 388 8.89 9.10 -12.98
C THR A 388 9.47 10.51 -12.73
N THR A 389 9.54 11.35 -13.77
CA THR A 389 10.09 12.72 -13.70
C THR A 389 9.13 13.76 -14.26
N GLU A 390 9.30 15.03 -13.84
CA GLU A 390 8.52 16.17 -14.33
C GLU A 390 8.55 16.27 -15.87
N ALA A 391 9.74 16.10 -16.47
CA ALA A 391 9.93 16.13 -17.91
C ALA A 391 9.19 14.98 -18.62
N SER A 392 9.26 13.77 -18.08
CA SER A 392 8.57 12.60 -18.66
C SER A 392 7.05 12.73 -18.60
N VAL A 393 6.48 13.26 -17.50
CA VAL A 393 5.03 13.50 -17.39
C VAL A 393 4.60 14.54 -18.42
N ARG A 394 5.33 15.66 -18.54
CA ARG A 394 5.00 16.70 -19.53
C ARG A 394 5.16 16.19 -20.97
N ALA A 395 6.16 15.36 -21.27
CA ALA A 395 6.34 14.77 -22.59
C ALA A 395 5.17 13.85 -22.96
N MET A 396 4.76 12.98 -22.03
CA MET A 396 3.56 12.13 -22.18
C MET A 396 2.33 12.98 -22.43
N LEU A 397 2.01 13.92 -21.53
CA LEU A 397 0.78 14.70 -21.61
C LEU A 397 0.70 15.51 -22.90
N ARG A 398 1.79 16.17 -23.35
CA ARG A 398 1.80 16.86 -24.66
C ARG A 398 1.44 15.92 -25.78
N ALA A 399 2.09 14.76 -25.83
CA ALA A 399 1.84 13.82 -26.91
C ALA A 399 0.39 13.32 -26.95
N LEU A 400 -0.16 12.94 -25.79
CA LEU A 400 -1.53 12.43 -25.71
C LEU A 400 -2.56 13.54 -26.00
N LEU A 401 -2.34 14.75 -25.48
CA LEU A 401 -3.23 15.90 -25.68
C LEU A 401 -3.18 16.42 -27.12
N ASP A 402 -2.02 16.44 -27.77
CA ASP A 402 -1.92 16.84 -29.19
C ASP A 402 -2.83 15.96 -30.07
N THR A 403 -2.81 14.63 -29.82
CA THR A 403 -3.66 13.69 -30.55
C THR A 403 -5.13 13.78 -30.12
N ALA A 404 -5.40 13.87 -28.82
CA ALA A 404 -6.77 13.99 -28.31
C ALA A 404 -7.45 15.27 -28.80
N GLY A 405 -6.77 16.41 -28.75
CA GLY A 405 -7.29 17.70 -29.21
C GLY A 405 -7.60 17.72 -30.71
N GLN A 406 -6.79 17.07 -31.55
CA GLN A 406 -7.08 16.91 -32.99
C GLN A 406 -8.35 16.10 -33.25
N ALA A 407 -8.66 15.15 -32.36
CA ALA A 407 -9.86 14.32 -32.43
C ALA A 407 -11.05 14.89 -31.61
N GLY A 408 -10.90 16.05 -30.97
CA GLY A 408 -11.91 16.63 -30.08
C GLY A 408 -12.19 15.79 -28.84
N ARG A 409 -11.20 15.06 -28.33
CA ARG A 409 -11.26 14.15 -27.18
C ARG A 409 -10.52 14.71 -25.97
N GLU A 410 -10.82 14.16 -24.81
CA GLU A 410 -10.24 14.60 -23.53
C GLU A 410 -9.20 13.60 -23.00
N ILE A 411 -8.22 14.11 -22.24
CA ILE A 411 -7.31 13.30 -21.42
C ILE A 411 -7.57 13.58 -19.95
N ILE A 412 -7.96 12.54 -19.21
CA ILE A 412 -8.06 12.60 -17.75
C ILE A 412 -6.75 12.08 -17.15
N PHE A 413 -5.94 12.98 -16.61
CA PHE A 413 -4.71 12.60 -15.92
C PHE A 413 -4.97 12.40 -14.43
N ARG A 414 -4.80 11.17 -13.96
CA ARG A 414 -4.81 10.83 -12.54
C ARG A 414 -3.48 11.20 -11.91
N THR A 415 -3.52 12.01 -10.84
CA THR A 415 -2.31 12.40 -10.12
C THR A 415 -1.76 11.30 -9.21
N TRP A 416 -2.55 10.26 -8.92
CA TRP A 416 -2.19 9.15 -8.03
C TRP A 416 -0.92 8.43 -8.51
N THR A 417 0.06 8.34 -7.62
CA THR A 417 1.36 7.70 -7.85
C THR A 417 1.83 6.96 -6.59
N VAL A 418 2.51 5.83 -6.73
CA VAL A 418 2.96 4.99 -5.58
C VAL A 418 4.28 5.47 -4.94
N GLY A 419 4.56 6.77 -4.92
CA GLY A 419 5.75 7.30 -4.22
C GLY A 419 7.09 7.16 -4.98
N VAL A 420 7.08 6.71 -6.23
CA VAL A 420 8.32 6.47 -7.00
C VAL A 420 8.75 7.71 -7.80
N GLY A 421 10.03 8.08 -7.68
CA GLY A 421 10.66 9.15 -8.47
C GLY A 421 10.28 10.57 -8.04
N ALA A 422 10.64 11.56 -8.86
CA ALA A 422 10.42 12.98 -8.55
C ALA A 422 8.93 13.40 -8.57
N VAL A 423 8.05 12.53 -9.07
CA VAL A 423 6.59 12.72 -9.12
C VAL A 423 5.83 11.79 -8.16
N GLY A 424 6.55 11.08 -7.27
CA GLY A 424 5.96 10.12 -6.34
C GLY A 424 4.96 10.71 -5.34
N ASP A 425 5.06 12.01 -5.04
CA ASP A 425 4.15 12.74 -4.15
C ASP A 425 3.23 13.72 -4.90
N LEU A 426 3.09 13.57 -6.23
CA LEU A 426 2.30 14.46 -7.09
C LEU A 426 0.86 14.64 -6.60
N HIS A 427 0.24 13.58 -6.10
CA HIS A 427 -1.13 13.60 -5.60
C HIS A 427 -1.28 14.18 -4.19
N THR A 428 -0.22 14.33 -3.40
CA THR A 428 -0.31 14.83 -2.01
C THR A 428 0.42 16.15 -1.77
N ASN A 429 1.27 16.58 -2.70
CA ASN A 429 2.14 17.75 -2.52
C ASN A 429 1.83 18.87 -3.54
N PRO A 430 1.25 20.01 -3.11
CA PRO A 430 0.97 21.15 -3.98
C PRO A 430 2.23 21.72 -4.69
N GLY A 431 3.40 21.63 -4.06
CA GLY A 431 4.66 22.06 -4.67
C GLY A 431 5.07 21.16 -5.83
N SER A 432 4.94 19.83 -5.66
CA SER A 432 5.19 18.87 -6.74
C SER A 432 4.16 19.01 -7.86
N TYR A 433 2.88 19.20 -7.51
CA TYR A 433 1.83 19.54 -8.46
C TYR A 433 2.20 20.76 -9.31
N ALA A 434 2.62 21.86 -8.68
CA ALA A 434 2.98 23.09 -9.37
C ALA A 434 4.20 22.92 -10.27
N ARG A 435 5.22 22.14 -9.88
CA ARG A 435 6.38 21.88 -10.75
C ARG A 435 6.01 21.03 -11.97
N VAL A 436 5.22 19.97 -11.77
CA VAL A 436 4.84 19.03 -12.84
C VAL A 436 3.83 19.65 -13.80
N LEU A 437 2.78 20.32 -13.31
CA LEU A 437 1.64 20.78 -14.12
C LEU A 437 1.51 22.31 -14.21
N GLY A 438 2.27 23.09 -13.43
CA GLY A 438 2.21 24.55 -13.49
C GLY A 438 2.58 25.10 -14.87
N GLY A 439 1.78 26.04 -15.38
CA GLY A 439 1.94 26.61 -16.73
C GLY A 439 1.76 25.61 -17.88
N PHE A 440 1.19 24.43 -17.59
CA PHE A 440 0.80 23.47 -18.61
C PHE A 440 -0.70 23.63 -18.87
N ASP A 441 -1.07 24.40 -19.88
CA ASP A 441 -2.47 24.74 -20.15
C ASP A 441 -2.94 24.07 -21.44
N ASP A 442 -3.96 23.22 -21.34
CA ASP A 442 -4.66 22.60 -22.48
C ASP A 442 -6.15 22.44 -22.11
N PRO A 443 -7.10 22.85 -22.97
CA PRO A 443 -8.53 22.74 -22.68
C PRO A 443 -9.05 21.29 -22.61
N HIS A 444 -8.35 20.33 -23.21
CA HIS A 444 -8.69 18.91 -23.22
C HIS A 444 -8.10 18.15 -22.02
N LEU A 445 -7.31 18.81 -21.16
CA LEU A 445 -6.77 18.20 -19.94
C LEU A 445 -7.71 18.37 -18.75
N ILE A 446 -8.11 17.24 -18.17
CA ILE A 446 -8.79 17.16 -16.88
C ILE A 446 -7.84 16.49 -15.89
N VAL A 447 -7.67 17.06 -14.71
CA VAL A 447 -6.82 16.47 -13.66
C VAL A 447 -7.69 15.87 -12.56
N SER A 448 -7.47 14.58 -12.33
CA SER A 448 -8.19 13.76 -11.36
C SER A 448 -7.36 13.55 -10.10
N THR A 449 -7.96 13.74 -8.92
CA THR A 449 -7.25 13.58 -7.64
C THR A 449 -8.20 13.12 -6.53
N LYS A 450 -7.74 12.15 -5.72
CA LYS A 450 -8.45 11.65 -4.53
C LYS A 450 -8.79 12.78 -3.56
N TYR A 451 -9.97 12.70 -2.92
CA TYR A 451 -10.44 13.73 -2.00
C TYR A 451 -9.58 13.85 -0.72
N VAL A 452 -8.77 12.83 -0.39
CA VAL A 452 -7.83 12.83 0.75
C VAL A 452 -6.37 12.86 0.29
N LEU A 453 -5.48 13.26 1.19
CA LEU A 453 -4.03 13.08 1.03
C LEU A 453 -3.67 11.60 1.22
N GLY A 454 -3.41 10.87 0.13
CA GLY A 454 -3.06 9.45 0.16
C GLY A 454 -4.18 8.59 -0.40
N ASP A 455 -4.34 7.38 0.14
CA ASP A 455 -5.19 6.35 -0.45
C ASP A 455 -6.50 6.11 0.30
N PHE A 456 -7.45 7.03 0.21
CA PHE A 456 -8.83 6.89 0.72
C PHE A 456 -9.04 6.50 2.19
N TYR A 457 -8.02 6.17 3.00
CA TYR A 457 -8.18 5.86 4.42
C TYR A 457 -8.91 6.98 5.18
N SER A 458 -9.73 6.60 6.16
CA SER A 458 -10.16 7.54 7.20
C SER A 458 -8.94 8.08 7.97
N HIS A 459 -9.14 9.21 8.66
CA HIS A 459 -8.09 9.98 9.35
C HIS A 459 -7.06 10.67 8.42
N LEU A 460 -7.18 10.54 7.10
CA LEU A 460 -6.38 11.36 6.19
C LEU A 460 -6.98 12.78 6.05
N PRO A 461 -6.15 13.82 6.00
CA PRO A 461 -6.62 15.17 5.70
C PRO A 461 -7.21 15.28 4.29
N LEU A 462 -8.06 16.28 4.06
CA LEU A 462 -8.49 16.65 2.71
C LEU A 462 -7.29 16.97 1.82
N ASN A 463 -7.38 16.60 0.55
CA ASN A 463 -6.28 16.76 -0.39
C ASN A 463 -6.03 18.24 -0.72
N THR A 464 -4.90 18.76 -0.28
CA THR A 464 -4.57 20.18 -0.46
C THR A 464 -4.27 20.56 -1.91
N THR A 465 -3.96 19.61 -2.79
CA THR A 465 -3.75 19.87 -4.23
C THR A 465 -5.06 20.24 -4.95
N LEU A 466 -6.22 19.88 -4.39
CA LEU A 466 -7.54 20.24 -4.93
C LEU A 466 -7.98 21.66 -4.58
N LEU A 467 -7.33 22.30 -3.60
CA LEU A 467 -7.70 23.65 -3.12
C LEU A 467 -7.24 24.77 -4.07
N ALA A 468 -6.45 24.45 -5.10
CA ALA A 468 -5.89 25.42 -6.05
C ALA A 468 -5.64 24.79 -7.42
N GLY A 469 -5.07 25.56 -8.34
CA GLY A 469 -4.71 25.12 -9.70
C GLY A 469 -5.54 25.80 -10.79
N ALA A 470 -5.03 25.77 -12.02
CA ALA A 470 -5.68 26.40 -13.18
C ALA A 470 -6.40 25.40 -14.09
N HIS A 471 -6.07 24.11 -13.98
CA HIS A 471 -6.62 23.01 -14.78
C HIS A 471 -8.06 22.69 -14.40
N ARG A 472 -8.81 22.09 -15.33
CA ARG A 472 -10.10 21.45 -15.03
C ARG A 472 -9.90 20.32 -14.03
N ARG A 473 -10.74 20.23 -13.01
CA ARG A 473 -10.54 19.30 -11.87
C ARG A 473 -11.73 18.37 -11.69
N ILE A 474 -11.42 17.09 -11.43
CA ILE A 474 -12.38 16.14 -10.85
C ILE A 474 -11.87 15.58 -9.53
N VAL A 475 -12.80 15.34 -8.60
CA VAL A 475 -12.53 14.77 -7.28
C VAL A 475 -12.81 13.27 -7.32
N GLU A 476 -11.83 12.43 -6.95
CA GLU A 476 -12.03 10.98 -6.84
C GLU A 476 -12.61 10.61 -5.46
N PHE A 477 -13.62 9.74 -5.45
CA PHE A 477 -14.26 9.14 -4.28
C PHE A 477 -14.29 7.61 -4.45
N GLN A 478 -14.40 6.87 -3.34
CA GLN A 478 -14.48 5.41 -3.35
C GLN A 478 -15.69 4.94 -2.52
N ALA A 479 -16.67 4.33 -3.18
CA ALA A 479 -17.93 3.91 -2.57
C ALA A 479 -17.83 2.57 -1.84
N ARG A 480 -17.15 1.57 -2.45
CA ARG A 480 -16.96 0.23 -1.86
C ARG A 480 -16.08 0.25 -0.60
N ARG A 481 -15.18 1.23 -0.47
CA ARG A 481 -14.21 1.36 0.62
C ARG A 481 -13.31 0.14 0.79
N GLU A 482 -12.27 0.13 -0.03
CA GLU A 482 -11.22 -0.89 -0.07
C GLU A 482 -10.66 -1.23 1.31
N PHE A 483 -10.20 -0.23 2.06
CA PHE A 483 -9.54 -0.43 3.37
C PHE A 483 -10.51 -0.60 4.53
N GLU A 484 -11.82 -0.44 4.31
CA GLU A 484 -12.82 -0.51 5.39
C GLU A 484 -13.78 -1.67 5.13
N GLY A 485 -13.20 -2.84 4.87
CA GLY A 485 -13.92 -4.12 4.74
C GLY A 485 -14.52 -4.40 3.37
N PHE A 486 -14.08 -3.73 2.30
CA PHE A 486 -14.56 -3.95 0.92
C PHE A 486 -16.09 -3.90 0.76
N GLY A 487 -16.75 -3.07 1.56
CA GLY A 487 -18.20 -2.89 1.50
C GLY A 487 -19.00 -3.93 2.29
N ALA A 488 -18.33 -4.83 3.02
CA ALA A 488 -18.97 -5.76 3.95
C ALA A 488 -19.34 -5.14 5.30
N LEU A 489 -18.92 -3.90 5.58
CA LEU A 489 -19.27 -3.17 6.80
C LEU A 489 -20.17 -1.97 6.46
N PRO A 490 -21.20 -1.67 7.26
CA PRO A 490 -21.96 -0.44 7.11
C PRO A 490 -21.03 0.76 7.23
N ASN A 491 -21.12 1.70 6.28
CA ASN A 491 -20.16 2.80 6.20
C ASN A 491 -20.72 3.98 5.39
N ASP A 492 -21.49 4.86 6.03
CA ASP A 492 -22.12 6.02 5.39
C ASP A 492 -21.16 7.20 5.26
N LEU A 493 -20.58 7.37 4.07
CA LEU A 493 -19.61 8.43 3.77
C LEU A 493 -20.27 9.74 3.35
N GLY A 494 -21.61 9.79 3.22
CA GLY A 494 -22.34 10.95 2.73
C GLY A 494 -21.93 12.26 3.41
N PRO A 495 -21.89 12.33 4.76
CA PRO A 495 -21.43 13.52 5.49
C PRO A 495 -20.00 13.95 5.13
N LEU A 496 -19.05 13.01 5.12
CA LEU A 496 -17.64 13.26 4.81
C LEU A 496 -17.46 13.72 3.35
N HIS A 497 -18.09 13.04 2.41
CA HIS A 497 -18.03 13.40 0.99
C HIS A 497 -18.67 14.77 0.72
N ARG A 498 -19.77 15.12 1.40
CA ARG A 498 -20.37 16.46 1.32
C ARG A 498 -19.41 17.54 1.82
N GLN A 499 -18.79 17.33 2.98
CA GLN A 499 -17.83 18.27 3.56
C GLN A 499 -16.64 18.48 2.61
N ALA A 500 -16.05 17.39 2.10
CA ALA A 500 -14.95 17.45 1.16
C ALA A 500 -15.33 18.22 -0.12
N LEU A 501 -16.45 17.85 -0.74
CA LEU A 501 -16.90 18.46 -1.98
C LEU A 501 -17.19 19.97 -1.81
N ARG A 502 -17.87 20.37 -0.74
CA ARG A 502 -18.13 21.78 -0.44
C ARG A 502 -16.83 22.56 -0.21
N ALA A 503 -15.87 21.98 0.50
CA ALA A 503 -14.57 22.61 0.73
C ALA A 503 -13.82 22.88 -0.59
N PHE A 504 -13.79 21.89 -1.50
CA PHE A 504 -13.13 22.04 -2.79
C PHE A 504 -13.86 23.00 -3.73
N LEU A 505 -15.19 22.95 -3.78
CA LEU A 505 -15.97 23.88 -4.62
C LEU A 505 -15.87 25.32 -4.15
N ALA A 506 -15.74 25.55 -2.83
CA ALA A 506 -15.53 26.88 -2.28
C ALA A 506 -14.13 27.42 -2.57
N ALA A 507 -13.10 26.56 -2.54
CA ALA A 507 -11.71 26.96 -2.75
C ALA A 507 -11.32 27.04 -4.24
N ASN A 508 -11.87 26.16 -5.07
CA ASN A 508 -11.42 25.96 -6.44
C ASN A 508 -12.59 25.92 -7.44
N PRO A 509 -12.85 27.01 -8.18
CA PRO A 509 -13.94 27.08 -9.15
C PRO A 509 -13.72 26.18 -10.39
N ARG A 510 -12.52 25.61 -10.56
CA ARG A 510 -12.22 24.67 -11.66
C ARG A 510 -12.67 23.24 -11.38
N VAL A 511 -13.18 22.94 -10.18
CA VAL A 511 -13.81 21.65 -9.89
C VAL A 511 -15.12 21.56 -10.66
N GLU A 512 -15.13 20.69 -11.66
CA GLU A 512 -16.24 20.52 -12.61
C GLU A 512 -16.90 19.15 -12.53
N GLY A 513 -16.30 18.21 -11.78
CA GLY A 513 -16.79 16.84 -11.74
C GLY A 513 -16.29 15.97 -10.59
N VAL A 514 -16.80 14.75 -10.57
CA VAL A 514 -16.44 13.69 -9.62
C VAL A 514 -16.21 12.39 -10.37
N TRP A 515 -15.31 11.56 -9.85
CA TRP A 515 -15.17 10.17 -10.25
C TRP A 515 -15.35 9.27 -9.04
N ASN A 516 -16.39 8.45 -9.07
CA ASN A 516 -16.73 7.55 -7.96
C ASN A 516 -16.42 6.09 -8.32
N TRP A 517 -15.66 5.42 -7.46
CA TRP A 517 -15.29 4.02 -7.64
C TRP A 517 -16.35 3.14 -7.00
N THR A 518 -17.13 2.43 -7.81
CA THR A 518 -18.27 1.62 -7.33
C THR A 518 -17.88 0.19 -7.00
N GLN A 519 -16.83 -0.34 -7.64
CA GLN A 519 -16.32 -1.69 -7.37
C GLN A 519 -14.79 -1.74 -7.29
N ASP A 520 -14.09 -0.96 -8.10
CA ASP A 520 -12.63 -1.00 -8.16
C ASP A 520 -11.98 -0.45 -6.87
N GLY A 521 -10.69 -0.71 -6.71
CA GLY A 521 -9.92 -0.40 -5.49
C GLY A 521 -9.58 -1.68 -4.73
N GLY A 522 -8.27 -1.93 -4.61
CA GLY A 522 -7.72 -3.13 -4.00
C GLY A 522 -7.95 -4.40 -4.82
N PRO A 523 -7.60 -5.56 -4.26
CA PRO A 523 -7.83 -6.85 -4.87
C PRO A 523 -9.31 -7.11 -5.05
N LEU A 524 -9.61 -7.86 -6.11
CA LEU A 524 -10.99 -8.20 -6.44
C LEU A 524 -11.43 -9.54 -5.83
N ARG A 525 -10.49 -10.36 -5.35
CA ARG A 525 -10.72 -11.74 -4.89
C ARG A 525 -10.19 -12.06 -3.49
N ALA A 526 -9.35 -11.21 -2.91
CA ALA A 526 -8.98 -11.29 -1.50
C ALA A 526 -9.91 -10.41 -0.65
N GLY A 527 -10.91 -11.03 -0.03
CA GLY A 527 -11.95 -10.35 0.76
C GLY A 527 -13.35 -10.91 0.46
N PRO A 528 -14.42 -10.18 0.83
CA PRO A 528 -15.79 -10.62 0.60
C PRO A 528 -16.13 -10.70 -0.90
N MET A 529 -16.88 -11.73 -1.29
CA MET A 529 -17.45 -11.94 -2.63
C MET A 529 -18.64 -11.01 -2.91
N SER A 530 -18.45 -9.72 -2.62
CA SER A 530 -19.43 -8.68 -2.94
C SER A 530 -19.08 -8.00 -4.26
N LEU A 531 -19.95 -8.23 -5.24
CA LEU A 531 -19.82 -7.76 -6.61
C LEU A 531 -21.01 -6.86 -6.95
N TYR A 532 -20.75 -5.58 -7.21
CA TYR A 532 -21.77 -4.55 -7.43
C TYR A 532 -22.73 -4.93 -8.55
N LEU A 533 -24.04 -4.93 -8.24
CA LEU A 533 -25.14 -5.39 -9.08
C LEU A 533 -25.16 -6.90 -9.41
N ARG A 534 -24.29 -7.72 -8.82
CA ARG A 534 -24.11 -9.14 -9.17
C ARG A 534 -24.24 -10.12 -8.01
N SER A 535 -23.50 -9.92 -6.91
CA SER A 535 -23.39 -10.89 -5.81
C SER A 535 -23.09 -10.21 -4.48
N GLY A 536 -23.36 -10.90 -3.37
CA GLY A 536 -23.19 -10.40 -2.02
C GLY A 536 -24.14 -9.25 -1.70
N PHE A 537 -23.89 -8.58 -0.57
CA PHE A 537 -24.76 -7.51 -0.07
C PHE A 537 -24.35 -6.12 -0.58
N TRP A 538 -24.17 -5.99 -1.90
CA TRP A 538 -23.69 -4.77 -2.54
C TRP A 538 -24.60 -3.55 -2.35
N GLN A 539 -25.88 -3.77 -2.03
CA GLN A 539 -26.83 -2.72 -1.71
C GLN A 539 -26.32 -1.83 -0.57
N LEU A 540 -25.53 -2.38 0.37
CA LEU A 540 -24.97 -1.66 1.50
C LEU A 540 -24.07 -0.49 1.06
N TYR A 541 -23.12 -0.72 0.15
CA TYR A 541 -22.24 0.32 -0.36
C TYR A 541 -22.79 1.06 -1.59
N ASP A 542 -23.90 0.59 -2.20
CA ASP A 542 -24.70 1.40 -3.14
C ASP A 542 -25.15 2.72 -2.51
N LEU A 543 -25.30 2.79 -1.18
CA LEU A 543 -25.55 4.04 -0.45
C LEU A 543 -24.52 5.12 -0.84
N ASN A 544 -23.23 4.78 -0.84
CA ASN A 544 -22.17 5.75 -1.09
C ASN A 544 -22.15 6.18 -2.56
N THR A 545 -22.48 5.28 -3.49
CA THR A 545 -22.66 5.59 -4.90
C THR A 545 -23.85 6.53 -5.11
N TYR A 546 -25.00 6.20 -4.53
CA TYR A 546 -26.18 7.05 -4.53
C TYR A 546 -25.91 8.44 -3.95
N ALA A 547 -25.20 8.50 -2.81
CA ALA A 547 -24.90 9.75 -2.12
C ALA A 547 -23.99 10.68 -2.92
N VAL A 548 -22.90 10.16 -3.51
CA VAL A 548 -22.01 10.98 -4.35
C VAL A 548 -22.77 11.54 -5.56
N ALA A 549 -23.65 10.75 -6.18
CA ALA A 549 -24.44 11.22 -7.32
C ALA A 549 -25.41 12.35 -6.92
N ARG A 550 -26.05 12.26 -5.75
CA ARG A 550 -26.89 13.35 -5.20
C ARG A 550 -26.08 14.61 -4.90
N LEU A 551 -24.92 14.46 -4.26
CA LEU A 551 -24.05 15.58 -3.90
C LEU A 551 -23.42 16.26 -5.12
N ALA A 552 -23.15 15.50 -6.19
CA ALA A 552 -22.67 16.07 -7.45
C ALA A 552 -23.74 16.89 -8.17
N TRP A 553 -25.02 16.53 -8.01
CA TRP A 553 -26.14 17.33 -8.50
C TRP A 553 -26.35 18.58 -7.63
N ASP A 554 -26.41 18.39 -6.31
CA ASP A 554 -26.64 19.43 -5.30
C ASP A 554 -25.72 19.21 -4.08
N PRO A 555 -24.60 19.94 -3.97
CA PRO A 555 -23.67 19.80 -2.84
C PRO A 555 -24.24 20.23 -1.48
N ASP A 556 -25.39 20.90 -1.47
CA ASP A 556 -26.09 21.30 -0.24
C ASP A 556 -27.17 20.30 0.18
N ALA A 557 -27.37 19.22 -0.60
CA ALA A 557 -28.26 18.12 -0.23
C ALA A 557 -27.90 17.57 1.17
N ASP A 558 -28.91 17.25 1.96
CA ASP A 558 -28.73 16.70 3.30
C ASP A 558 -28.42 15.20 3.25
N PRO A 559 -27.22 14.74 3.65
CA PRO A 559 -26.84 13.34 3.64
C PRO A 559 -27.78 12.48 4.47
N ALA A 560 -28.29 12.99 5.59
CA ALA A 560 -29.22 12.26 6.43
C ALA A 560 -30.51 11.91 5.65
N GLN A 561 -31.01 12.86 4.86
CA GLN A 561 -32.16 12.65 3.99
C GLN A 561 -31.83 11.73 2.81
N VAL A 562 -30.63 11.85 2.22
CA VAL A 562 -30.16 10.97 1.15
C VAL A 562 -30.09 9.52 1.62
N THR A 563 -29.57 9.27 2.82
CA THR A 563 -29.53 7.94 3.44
C THR A 563 -30.92 7.40 3.72
N ALA A 564 -31.85 8.23 4.21
CA ALA A 564 -33.25 7.82 4.39
C ALA A 564 -33.96 7.51 3.06
N ASP A 565 -33.68 8.27 2.00
CA ASP A 565 -34.23 8.03 0.67
C ASP A 565 -33.71 6.72 0.06
N TRP A 566 -32.42 6.41 0.26
CA TRP A 566 -31.82 5.12 -0.10
C TRP A 566 -32.44 3.98 0.71
N ALA A 567 -32.58 4.14 2.03
CA ALA A 567 -33.19 3.10 2.86
C ALA A 567 -34.65 2.84 2.45
N TYR A 568 -35.39 3.89 2.08
CA TYR A 568 -36.78 3.76 1.63
C TYR A 568 -36.90 2.96 0.32
N ARG A 569 -36.08 3.32 -0.68
CA ARG A 569 -36.14 2.70 -2.01
C ARG A 569 -35.59 1.27 -2.01
N THR A 570 -34.64 0.98 -1.14
CA THR A 570 -33.90 -0.29 -1.15
C THR A 570 -34.51 -1.31 -0.19
N PHE A 571 -34.86 -0.91 1.04
CA PHE A 571 -35.18 -1.87 2.10
C PHE A 571 -36.63 -1.87 2.56
N SER A 572 -37.26 -0.71 2.76
CA SER A 572 -38.59 -0.66 3.38
C SER A 572 -39.34 0.64 3.07
N ALA A 573 -40.66 0.58 2.96
CA ALA A 573 -41.48 1.80 2.91
C ALA A 573 -41.99 2.24 4.30
N ASP A 574 -41.75 1.43 5.34
CA ASP A 574 -42.19 1.71 6.71
C ASP A 574 -41.31 2.81 7.35
N PRO A 575 -41.90 3.92 7.84
CA PRO A 575 -41.13 5.03 8.40
C PRO A 575 -40.25 4.65 9.60
N ALA A 576 -40.67 3.69 10.44
CA ALA A 576 -39.90 3.28 11.60
C ALA A 576 -38.66 2.46 11.19
N THR A 577 -38.83 1.54 10.24
CA THR A 577 -37.75 0.73 9.67
C THR A 577 -36.71 1.59 8.95
N VAL A 578 -37.16 2.55 8.11
CA VAL A 578 -36.28 3.51 7.44
C VAL A 578 -35.49 4.35 8.45
N ALA A 579 -36.15 4.83 9.52
CA ALA A 579 -35.47 5.59 10.56
C ALA A 579 -34.46 4.74 11.35
N ALA A 580 -34.75 3.47 11.63
CA ALA A 580 -33.82 2.56 12.30
C ALA A 580 -32.56 2.30 11.45
N ILE A 581 -32.72 2.06 10.14
CA ILE A 581 -31.59 1.93 9.22
C ILE A 581 -30.78 3.23 9.16
N GLY A 582 -31.45 4.39 9.02
CA GLY A 582 -30.78 5.69 9.01
C GLY A 582 -29.99 5.97 10.29
N GLN A 583 -30.51 5.57 11.46
CA GLN A 583 -29.79 5.66 12.73
C GLN A 583 -28.59 4.72 12.80
N ALA A 584 -28.71 3.48 12.30
CA ALA A 584 -27.58 2.57 12.23
C ALA A 584 -26.48 3.11 11.31
N MET A 585 -26.83 3.63 10.14
CA MET A 585 -25.88 4.25 9.21
C MET A 585 -25.24 5.52 9.81
N ALA A 586 -25.98 6.32 10.59
CA ALA A 586 -25.41 7.48 11.29
C ALA A 586 -24.38 7.12 12.37
N LEU A 587 -24.41 5.89 12.91
CA LEU A 587 -23.41 5.39 13.87
C LEU A 587 -22.20 4.73 13.18
N SER A 588 -22.37 4.30 11.92
CA SER A 588 -21.42 3.46 11.19
C SER A 588 -20.02 4.05 11.08
N ARG A 589 -19.90 5.36 10.83
CA ARG A 589 -18.60 6.05 10.71
C ARG A 589 -17.80 6.02 12.01
N GLU A 590 -18.45 6.23 13.15
CA GLU A 590 -17.78 6.17 14.44
C GLU A 590 -17.41 4.72 14.81
N ALA A 591 -18.25 3.75 14.46
CA ALA A 591 -17.97 2.32 14.66
C ALA A 591 -16.73 1.88 13.83
N VAL A 592 -16.71 2.18 12.53
CA VAL A 592 -15.60 1.85 11.61
C VAL A 592 -14.30 2.55 12.03
N THR A 593 -14.34 3.85 12.30
CA THR A 593 -13.12 4.60 12.69
C THR A 593 -12.52 4.07 13.98
N LYS A 594 -13.34 3.79 15.01
CA LYS A 594 -12.84 3.22 16.27
C LYS A 594 -12.51 1.73 16.20
N GLY A 595 -13.13 0.97 15.31
CA GLY A 595 -12.95 -0.48 15.17
C GLY A 595 -11.72 -0.83 14.34
N LEU A 596 -11.53 -0.17 13.21
CA LEU A 596 -10.46 -0.45 12.25
C LEU A 596 -9.22 0.44 12.43
N TYR A 597 -9.31 1.58 13.10
CA TYR A 597 -8.16 2.45 13.36
C TYR A 597 -7.80 2.49 14.85
N ILE A 598 -6.56 2.90 15.14
CA ILE A 598 -6.11 3.28 16.47
C ILE A 598 -6.05 4.81 16.48
N GLY A 599 -7.10 5.47 16.96
CA GLY A 599 -7.31 6.92 16.81
C GLY A 599 -6.11 7.78 17.20
N PRO A 600 -5.50 7.56 18.39
CA PRO A 600 -4.31 8.30 18.80
C PRO A 600 -3.12 8.23 17.84
N TYR A 601 -2.98 7.14 17.09
CA TYR A 601 -1.98 6.98 16.04
C TYR A 601 -2.49 7.53 14.70
N ALA A 602 -3.71 7.17 14.30
CA ALA A 602 -4.33 7.53 13.03
C ALA A 602 -4.47 9.05 12.84
N ASP A 603 -4.65 9.80 13.93
CA ASP A 603 -4.68 11.28 13.94
C ASP A 603 -3.30 11.94 13.74
N ARG A 604 -2.28 11.16 13.35
CA ARG A 604 -0.93 11.64 13.07
C ARG A 604 -0.56 11.34 11.63
N SER A 605 0.06 12.32 10.98
CA SER A 605 0.83 12.10 9.76
C SER A 605 2.21 11.58 10.18
N VAL A 606 2.51 10.34 9.80
CA VAL A 606 3.75 9.62 10.16
C VAL A 606 4.61 9.46 8.91
N ARG A 607 5.93 9.54 9.09
CA ARG A 607 6.93 9.21 8.07
C ARG A 607 7.88 8.16 8.61
N ALA A 608 8.15 7.13 7.82
CA ALA A 608 9.07 6.04 8.15
C ALA A 608 9.64 5.44 6.87
N LEU A 609 10.95 5.15 6.85
CA LEU A 609 11.64 4.53 5.70
C LEU A 609 11.47 5.29 4.38
N GLY A 610 11.32 6.62 4.44
CA GLY A 610 11.03 7.44 3.26
C GLY A 610 9.58 7.37 2.75
N LEU A 611 8.71 6.67 3.48
CA LEU A 611 7.29 6.49 3.18
C LEU A 611 6.42 7.27 4.17
N GLU A 612 5.14 7.41 3.84
CA GLU A 612 4.07 7.85 4.74
C GLU A 612 3.17 6.64 5.04
N PRO A 613 3.44 5.86 6.12
CA PRO A 613 2.66 4.68 6.42
C PRO A 613 1.18 5.04 6.62
N PRO A 614 0.23 4.21 6.14
CA PRO A 614 -1.18 4.52 6.29
C PRO A 614 -1.62 4.61 7.77
N PRO A 615 -2.71 5.35 8.05
CA PRO A 615 -3.22 5.49 9.41
C PRO A 615 -3.75 4.18 10.00
N MET A 616 -4.01 3.16 9.17
CA MET A 616 -4.55 1.86 9.58
C MET A 616 -3.49 0.76 9.77
N MET A 617 -2.19 1.06 9.70
CA MET A 617 -1.08 0.07 9.60
C MET A 617 -1.05 -1.13 10.56
N TRP A 618 -1.78 -1.12 11.67
CA TRP A 618 -1.93 -2.30 12.52
C TRP A 618 -2.78 -3.42 11.88
N ILE A 619 -3.61 -3.07 10.90
CA ILE A 619 -4.22 -3.95 9.90
C ILE A 619 -3.55 -3.56 8.57
N PHE A 620 -2.67 -4.42 8.06
CA PHE A 620 -1.92 -4.13 6.86
C PHE A 620 -2.84 -4.23 5.63
N GLU A 621 -3.01 -3.10 4.95
CA GLU A 621 -3.96 -2.87 3.85
C GLU A 621 -5.40 -3.29 4.19
N TRP A 622 -5.81 -4.51 3.86
CA TRP A 622 -7.23 -4.88 3.80
C TRP A 622 -7.72 -5.73 4.97
N ASP A 623 -7.12 -6.91 5.19
CA ASP A 623 -7.66 -7.94 6.09
C ASP A 623 -6.60 -8.62 6.98
N ILE A 624 -5.38 -8.08 7.03
CA ILE A 624 -4.23 -8.72 7.69
C ILE A 624 -3.83 -7.94 8.95
N PRO A 625 -4.37 -8.25 10.15
CA PRO A 625 -3.81 -7.77 11.42
C PRO A 625 -2.32 -8.11 11.51
N THR A 626 -1.45 -7.09 11.49
CA THR A 626 0.00 -7.31 11.44
C THR A 626 0.54 -7.74 12.79
N GLY A 627 1.57 -8.57 12.81
CA GLY A 627 2.27 -9.00 14.04
C GLY A 627 3.72 -8.53 14.12
N ASP A 628 4.09 -7.51 13.35
CA ASP A 628 5.47 -7.04 13.25
C ASP A 628 5.79 -5.91 14.24
N SER A 629 7.03 -5.92 14.73
CA SER A 629 7.50 -4.90 15.69
C SER A 629 7.61 -3.50 15.07
N ALA A 630 7.91 -3.36 13.77
CA ALA A 630 8.13 -2.04 13.18
C ALA A 630 6.84 -1.22 13.18
N ALA A 631 5.71 -1.82 12.79
CA ALA A 631 4.41 -1.17 12.84
C ALA A 631 3.92 -1.04 14.29
N LEU A 632 3.80 -2.14 15.03
CA LEU A 632 3.12 -2.15 16.34
C LEU A 632 3.86 -1.31 17.39
N ASP A 633 5.19 -1.38 17.46
CA ASP A 633 5.95 -0.60 18.44
C ASP A 633 5.96 0.90 18.09
N SER A 634 5.98 1.23 16.80
CA SER A 634 5.86 2.62 16.34
C SER A 634 4.48 3.21 16.64
N ILE A 635 3.42 2.42 16.45
CA ILE A 635 2.04 2.80 16.79
C ILE A 635 1.94 3.09 18.29
N TYR A 636 2.48 2.23 19.14
CA TYR A 636 2.55 2.49 20.59
C TYR A 636 3.32 3.78 20.90
N ALA A 637 4.50 3.97 20.31
CA ALA A 637 5.35 5.13 20.62
C ALA A 637 4.69 6.46 20.19
N VAL A 638 4.00 6.48 19.05
CA VAL A 638 3.28 7.65 18.55
C VAL A 638 1.98 7.89 19.34
N THR A 639 1.32 6.83 19.80
CA THR A 639 0.15 6.90 20.68
C THR A 639 0.50 7.57 22.02
N GLY A 640 1.67 7.25 22.58
CA GLY A 640 2.24 7.92 23.75
C GLY A 640 1.45 7.65 25.02
N ASP A 641 1.03 8.71 25.71
CA ASP A 641 0.27 8.65 26.96
C ASP A 641 -1.22 8.27 26.77
N ARG A 642 -1.69 8.20 25.52
CA ARG A 642 -3.10 7.90 25.17
C ARG A 642 -3.37 6.42 24.91
N VAL A 643 -2.55 5.51 25.43
CA VAL A 643 -2.71 4.05 25.22
C VAL A 643 -4.03 3.53 25.77
N ASP A 644 -4.45 3.98 26.96
CA ASP A 644 -5.73 3.54 27.53
C ASP A 644 -6.90 4.03 26.68
N ALA A 645 -6.86 5.27 26.18
CA ALA A 645 -7.86 5.79 25.25
C ALA A 645 -7.92 4.97 23.95
N ALA A 646 -6.77 4.60 23.37
CA ALA A 646 -6.70 3.72 22.20
C ALA A 646 -7.33 2.35 22.45
N ILE A 647 -7.13 1.77 23.64
CA ILE A 647 -7.74 0.50 24.05
C ILE A 647 -9.26 0.67 24.20
N ASP A 648 -9.71 1.72 24.87
CA ASP A 648 -11.12 2.00 25.12
C ASP A 648 -11.92 2.21 23.82
N GLU A 649 -11.30 2.79 22.78
CA GLU A 649 -11.91 2.89 21.44
C GLU A 649 -12.39 1.54 20.91
N GLY A 650 -11.69 0.44 21.20
CA GLY A 650 -12.08 -0.89 20.74
C GLY A 650 -13.38 -1.36 21.38
N GLY A 651 -13.54 -1.13 22.69
CA GLY A 651 -14.81 -1.41 23.39
C GLY A 651 -15.95 -0.52 22.90
N GLN A 652 -15.67 0.74 22.59
CA GLN A 652 -16.65 1.68 22.02
C GLN A 652 -17.11 1.24 20.63
N ALA A 653 -16.21 0.75 19.77
CA ALA A 653 -16.55 0.22 18.46
C ALA A 653 -17.52 -0.97 18.56
N VAL A 654 -17.23 -1.93 19.44
CA VAL A 654 -18.12 -3.08 19.69
C VAL A 654 -19.49 -2.62 20.20
N ALA A 655 -19.53 -1.64 21.11
CA ALA A 655 -20.79 -1.11 21.64
C ALA A 655 -21.63 -0.40 20.57
N LEU A 656 -20.99 0.36 19.68
CA LEU A 656 -21.64 1.03 18.55
C LEU A 656 -22.18 0.01 17.54
N ALA A 657 -21.37 -0.97 17.13
CA ALA A 657 -21.80 -2.03 16.22
C ALA A 657 -22.97 -2.84 16.80
N ARG A 658 -22.95 -3.16 18.10
CA ARG A 658 -24.08 -3.84 18.77
C ARG A 658 -25.34 -2.98 18.76
N ARG A 659 -25.22 -1.66 18.99
CA ARG A 659 -26.35 -0.74 18.92
C ARG A 659 -26.93 -0.68 17.51
N MET A 660 -26.08 -0.64 16.48
CA MET A 660 -26.51 -0.72 15.09
C MET A 660 -27.27 -2.03 14.81
N ARG A 661 -26.71 -3.17 15.24
CA ARG A 661 -27.33 -4.50 15.15
C ARG A 661 -28.68 -4.55 15.83
N ASP A 662 -28.79 -4.05 17.06
CA ASP A 662 -30.03 -4.03 17.84
C ASP A 662 -31.09 -3.13 17.18
N LEU A 663 -30.71 -1.98 16.63
CA LEU A 663 -31.63 -1.07 15.91
C LEU A 663 -32.28 -1.77 14.71
N VAL A 664 -31.49 -2.44 13.87
CA VAL A 664 -31.99 -3.13 12.67
C VAL A 664 -32.77 -4.39 13.06
N ALA A 665 -32.25 -5.19 14.01
CA ALA A 665 -32.90 -6.42 14.46
C ALA A 665 -34.26 -6.16 15.15
N ALA A 666 -34.44 -5.00 15.79
CA ALA A 666 -35.70 -4.62 16.44
C ALA A 666 -36.81 -4.21 15.45
N THR A 667 -36.49 -4.02 14.17
CA THR A 667 -37.51 -3.72 13.15
C THR A 667 -38.41 -4.92 12.90
N ASP A 668 -39.69 -4.66 12.60
CA ASP A 668 -40.65 -5.69 12.21
C ASP A 668 -40.22 -6.36 10.90
N PRO A 669 -39.96 -7.67 10.85
CA PRO A 669 -39.58 -8.34 9.60
C PRO A 669 -40.59 -8.17 8.47
N GLY A 670 -41.88 -7.98 8.79
CA GLY A 670 -42.96 -7.83 7.81
C GLY A 670 -42.98 -6.49 7.09
N THR A 671 -42.21 -5.50 7.55
CA THR A 671 -42.13 -4.17 6.92
C THR A 671 -41.02 -4.07 5.86
N TRP A 672 -40.16 -5.07 5.75
CA TRP A 672 -39.11 -5.11 4.75
C TRP A 672 -39.65 -5.54 3.40
N ARG A 673 -39.08 -4.98 2.32
CA ARG A 673 -39.45 -5.34 0.95
C ARG A 673 -39.17 -6.80 0.63
N ASP A 674 -38.12 -7.33 1.23
CA ASP A 674 -37.68 -8.71 1.11
C ASP A 674 -37.10 -9.19 2.45
N ALA A 675 -37.44 -10.41 2.86
CA ALA A 675 -37.00 -10.97 4.14
C ALA A 675 -35.48 -11.27 4.14
N GLY A 676 -34.92 -11.67 3.00
CA GLY A 676 -33.49 -11.92 2.84
C GLY A 676 -32.66 -10.64 2.97
N LEU A 677 -33.16 -9.50 2.51
CA LEU A 677 -32.48 -8.21 2.73
C LEU A 677 -32.33 -7.85 4.21
N ARG A 678 -33.32 -8.16 5.05
CA ARG A 678 -33.21 -7.95 6.49
C ARG A 678 -32.17 -8.89 7.10
N GLU A 679 -32.21 -10.17 6.72
CA GLU A 679 -31.29 -11.21 7.18
C GLU A 679 -29.84 -10.84 6.85
N HIS A 680 -29.54 -10.53 5.58
CA HIS A 680 -28.21 -10.08 5.15
C HIS A 680 -27.73 -8.85 5.93
N PHE A 681 -28.60 -7.86 6.16
CA PHE A 681 -28.22 -6.67 6.95
C PHE A 681 -27.89 -7.06 8.40
N THR A 682 -28.71 -7.87 9.05
CA THR A 682 -28.44 -8.33 10.40
C THR A 682 -27.18 -9.20 10.50
N ASP A 683 -26.92 -10.06 9.50
CA ASP A 683 -25.74 -10.92 9.44
C ASP A 683 -24.45 -10.10 9.25
N THR A 684 -24.50 -9.07 8.39
CA THR A 684 -23.42 -8.09 8.25
C THR A 684 -23.13 -7.38 9.57
N LEU A 685 -24.15 -6.95 10.31
CA LEU A 685 -23.97 -6.29 11.60
C LEU A 685 -23.46 -7.25 12.69
N ASP A 686 -23.88 -8.51 12.67
CA ASP A 686 -23.35 -9.56 13.52
C ASP A 686 -21.86 -9.83 13.22
N TYR A 687 -21.49 -9.84 11.93
CA TYR A 687 -20.10 -9.94 11.48
C TYR A 687 -19.26 -8.76 11.95
N GLU A 688 -19.75 -7.52 11.80
CA GLU A 688 -19.07 -6.32 12.29
C GLU A 688 -18.82 -6.39 13.80
N VAL A 689 -19.83 -6.77 14.60
CA VAL A 689 -19.69 -6.95 16.05
C VAL A 689 -18.61 -7.98 16.37
N ASN A 690 -18.66 -9.14 15.74
CA ASN A 690 -17.73 -10.23 16.03
C ASN A 690 -16.30 -9.92 15.58
N LEU A 691 -16.14 -9.28 14.43
CA LEU A 691 -14.85 -8.79 13.94
C LEU A 691 -14.25 -7.76 14.92
N PHE A 692 -15.04 -6.78 15.35
CA PHE A 692 -14.58 -5.75 16.28
C PHE A 692 -14.27 -6.30 17.67
N GLU A 693 -14.94 -7.37 18.13
CA GLU A 693 -14.55 -8.08 19.35
C GLU A 693 -13.14 -8.69 19.23
N ALA A 694 -12.86 -9.37 18.11
CA ALA A 694 -11.55 -9.95 17.85
C ALA A 694 -10.46 -8.87 17.72
N LEU A 695 -10.74 -7.79 16.99
CA LEU A 695 -9.81 -6.67 16.79
C LEU A 695 -9.60 -5.86 18.08
N ALA A 696 -10.62 -5.65 18.92
CA ALA A 696 -10.47 -4.97 20.21
C ALA A 696 -9.60 -5.78 21.19
N ALA A 697 -9.78 -7.10 21.22
CA ALA A 697 -8.93 -7.99 22.01
C ALA A 697 -7.48 -7.98 21.49
N TYR A 698 -7.30 -8.02 20.16
CA TYR A 698 -5.98 -7.94 19.53
C TYR A 698 -5.27 -6.61 19.84
N ARG A 699 -5.98 -5.48 19.69
CA ARG A 699 -5.50 -4.14 20.02
C ARG A 699 -4.99 -4.06 21.45
N THR A 700 -5.79 -4.56 22.39
CA THR A 700 -5.43 -4.57 23.81
C THR A 700 -4.17 -5.40 24.04
N MET A 701 -4.07 -6.58 23.43
CA MET A 701 -2.92 -7.46 23.54
C MET A 701 -1.63 -6.77 23.09
N VAL A 702 -1.60 -6.21 21.88
CA VAL A 702 -0.39 -5.63 21.30
C VAL A 702 0.03 -4.34 22.00
N LEU A 703 -0.92 -3.47 22.38
CA LEU A 703 -0.59 -2.21 23.08
C LEU A 703 -0.09 -2.46 24.50
N ARG A 704 -0.66 -3.43 25.23
CA ARG A 704 -0.17 -3.81 26.56
C ARG A 704 1.17 -4.53 26.51
N HIS A 705 1.42 -5.34 25.47
CA HIS A 705 2.74 -5.95 25.25
C HIS A 705 3.81 -4.88 25.01
N ALA A 706 3.57 -3.94 24.09
CA ALA A 706 4.48 -2.82 23.84
C ALA A 706 4.69 -1.96 25.10
N GLN A 707 3.63 -1.69 25.88
CA GLN A 707 3.71 -0.99 27.17
C GLN A 707 4.60 -1.74 28.17
N TRP A 708 4.50 -3.07 28.23
CA TRP A 708 5.38 -3.88 29.07
C TRP A 708 6.82 -3.89 28.55
N LEU A 709 7.05 -3.93 27.24
CA LEU A 709 8.39 -3.80 26.67
C LEU A 709 9.04 -2.48 27.09
N ASP A 710 8.30 -1.38 26.99
CA ASP A 710 8.76 -0.05 27.38
C ASP A 710 9.03 0.04 28.90
N THR A 711 7.98 -0.14 29.69
CA THR A 711 7.97 0.16 31.14
C THR A 711 8.42 -1.02 32.01
N GLY A 712 8.02 -2.24 31.62
CA GLY A 712 8.05 -3.46 32.44
C GLY A 712 7.16 -3.44 33.66
N ALA A 713 6.12 -2.60 33.66
CA ALA A 713 5.13 -2.61 34.72
C ALA A 713 4.48 -4.02 34.82
N PRO A 714 4.32 -4.57 36.04
CA PRO A 714 3.62 -5.84 36.24
C PRO A 714 2.17 -5.80 35.73
N ASP A 715 1.49 -4.65 35.87
CA ASP A 715 0.11 -4.49 35.42
C ASP A 715 -0.01 -4.53 33.90
N ALA A 716 0.95 -3.93 33.16
CA ALA A 716 1.01 -4.03 31.71
C ALA A 716 1.24 -5.49 31.26
N TYR A 717 2.09 -6.24 31.96
CA TYR A 717 2.30 -7.66 31.70
C TYR A 717 1.03 -8.48 31.95
N ALA A 718 0.37 -8.27 33.09
CA ALA A 718 -0.87 -8.96 33.43
C ALA A 718 -1.99 -8.63 32.43
N GLY A 719 -2.12 -7.35 32.04
CA GLY A 719 -3.06 -6.89 31.02
C GLY A 719 -2.80 -7.53 29.66
N TRP A 720 -1.53 -7.62 29.24
CA TRP A 720 -1.16 -8.33 28.02
C TRP A 720 -1.56 -9.81 28.06
N ARG A 721 -1.25 -10.55 29.12
CA ARG A 721 -1.58 -11.98 29.22
C ARG A 721 -3.09 -12.25 29.26
N ALA A 722 -3.84 -11.39 29.93
CA ALA A 722 -5.30 -11.47 29.92
C ALA A 722 -5.86 -11.20 28.52
N ALA A 723 -5.37 -10.15 27.84
CA ALA A 723 -5.81 -9.80 26.50
C ALA A 723 -5.40 -10.83 25.43
N GLU A 724 -4.26 -11.50 25.58
CA GLU A 724 -3.83 -12.61 24.71
C GLU A 724 -4.82 -13.78 24.77
N THR A 725 -5.29 -14.12 25.96
CA THR A 725 -6.31 -15.16 26.15
C THR A 725 -7.64 -14.75 25.49
N ALA A 726 -8.06 -13.50 25.69
CA ALA A 726 -9.26 -12.96 25.05
C ALA A 726 -9.15 -12.93 23.52
N TYR A 727 -7.98 -12.52 23.00
CA TYR A 727 -7.71 -12.49 21.56
C TYR A 727 -7.81 -13.88 20.95
N HIS A 728 -7.16 -14.89 21.52
CA HIS A 728 -7.24 -16.25 21.00
C HIS A 728 -8.67 -16.78 20.98
N ALA A 729 -9.45 -16.56 22.05
CA ALA A 729 -10.85 -16.95 22.10
C ALA A 729 -11.71 -16.23 21.04
N ALA A 730 -11.57 -14.91 20.91
CA ALA A 730 -12.35 -14.12 19.95
C ALA A 730 -11.95 -14.43 18.49
N ARG A 731 -10.66 -14.56 18.21
CA ARG A 731 -10.12 -14.97 16.90
C ARG A 731 -10.64 -16.35 16.51
N ASP A 732 -10.59 -17.32 17.41
CA ASP A 732 -11.02 -18.69 17.11
C ASP A 732 -12.53 -18.75 16.86
N ALA A 733 -13.33 -18.01 17.64
CA ALA A 733 -14.76 -17.87 17.41
C ALA A 733 -15.05 -17.22 16.04
N HIS A 734 -14.33 -16.15 15.69
CA HIS A 734 -14.47 -15.47 14.40
C HIS A 734 -14.12 -16.39 13.22
N ARG A 735 -12.97 -17.08 13.29
CA ARG A 735 -12.56 -18.04 12.26
C ARG A 735 -13.51 -19.23 12.15
N GLN A 736 -14.05 -19.71 13.26
CA GLN A 736 -15.02 -20.80 13.25
C GLN A 736 -16.33 -20.37 12.57
N ARG A 737 -16.81 -19.15 12.84
CA ARG A 737 -18.08 -18.65 12.30
C ARG A 737 -17.97 -18.26 10.82
N TYR A 738 -16.87 -17.60 10.44
CA TYR A 738 -16.74 -16.91 9.15
C TYR A 738 -15.63 -17.48 8.25
N GLY A 739 -14.86 -18.47 8.69
CA GLY A 739 -13.72 -18.99 7.92
C GLY A 739 -14.08 -19.72 6.62
N ALA A 740 -15.37 -20.05 6.43
CA ALA A 740 -15.89 -20.64 5.18
C ALA A 740 -16.99 -19.77 4.54
N ASP A 741 -17.26 -18.60 5.12
CA ASP A 741 -18.21 -17.64 4.57
C ASP A 741 -17.52 -16.83 3.47
N LEU A 742 -18.12 -16.76 2.28
CA LEU A 742 -17.54 -16.03 1.16
C LEU A 742 -18.04 -14.60 1.07
N ASP A 743 -19.23 -14.30 1.63
CA ASP A 743 -19.80 -12.96 1.62
C ASP A 743 -19.30 -12.14 2.81
N LEU A 744 -19.00 -12.81 3.93
CA LEU A 744 -18.47 -12.23 5.18
C LEU A 744 -17.25 -13.02 5.69
N PRO A 745 -16.14 -13.11 4.94
CA PRO A 745 -15.01 -13.99 5.26
C PRO A 745 -14.23 -13.51 6.48
N ALA A 746 -13.67 -14.47 7.23
CA ALA A 746 -12.80 -14.17 8.35
C ALA A 746 -11.50 -13.45 7.91
N TYR A 747 -11.06 -12.47 8.71
CA TYR A 747 -9.76 -11.80 8.51
C TYR A 747 -8.57 -12.78 8.63
N ASN A 748 -7.45 -12.44 7.98
CA ASN A 748 -6.23 -13.24 7.99
C ASN A 748 -5.34 -12.93 9.22
N PHE A 749 -5.58 -13.66 10.32
CA PHE A 749 -4.82 -13.52 11.58
C PHE A 749 -3.41 -14.16 11.58
N THR A 750 -2.91 -14.65 10.44
CA THR A 750 -1.62 -15.37 10.39
C THR A 750 -0.45 -14.52 10.91
N ALA A 751 -0.39 -13.24 10.49
CA ALA A 751 0.66 -12.32 10.89
C ALA A 751 0.60 -12.01 12.40
N ALA A 752 -0.59 -11.67 12.92
CA ALA A 752 -0.85 -11.49 14.34
C ALA A 752 -0.41 -12.70 15.18
N ASP A 753 -0.73 -13.93 14.74
CA ASP A 753 -0.37 -15.16 15.45
C ASP A 753 1.13 -15.47 15.41
N LEU A 754 1.81 -15.06 14.34
CA LEU A 754 3.27 -15.10 14.26
C LEU A 754 3.90 -14.11 15.26
N GLY A 755 3.36 -12.90 15.38
CA GLY A 755 3.80 -11.90 16.36
C GLY A 755 3.59 -12.37 17.80
N ALA A 756 2.37 -12.81 18.14
CA ALA A 756 2.01 -13.29 19.48
C ALA A 756 2.92 -14.44 19.95
N ARG A 757 3.22 -15.42 19.08
CA ARG A 757 4.14 -16.53 19.41
C ARG A 757 5.57 -16.08 19.71
N ARG A 758 6.03 -14.95 19.16
CA ARG A 758 7.35 -14.38 19.46
C ARG A 758 7.30 -13.59 20.77
N ALA A 759 6.25 -12.80 20.96
CA ALA A 759 5.99 -12.09 22.20
C ALA A 759 5.97 -13.04 23.41
N ASP A 760 5.25 -14.17 23.34
CA ASP A 760 5.19 -15.19 24.41
C ASP A 760 6.59 -15.76 24.77
N ARG A 761 7.51 -15.83 23.82
CA ARG A 761 8.88 -16.33 24.04
C ARG A 761 9.80 -15.31 24.71
N ASP A 762 9.47 -14.02 24.70
CA ASP A 762 10.34 -12.95 25.21
C ASP A 762 10.83 -13.16 26.64
N PRO A 763 9.98 -13.49 27.64
CA PRO A 763 10.44 -13.72 29.01
C PRO A 763 11.44 -14.89 29.11
N ALA A 764 11.19 -15.99 28.40
CA ALA A 764 12.09 -17.14 28.38
C ALA A 764 13.42 -16.81 27.71
N MET A 765 13.39 -16.05 26.60
CA MET A 765 14.59 -15.57 25.92
C MET A 765 15.41 -14.60 26.80
N ALA A 766 14.76 -13.74 27.59
CA ALA A 766 15.42 -12.87 28.55
C ALA A 766 16.19 -13.67 29.61
N TRP A 767 15.58 -14.73 30.16
CA TRP A 767 16.22 -15.61 31.12
C TRP A 767 17.38 -16.41 30.52
N ALA A 768 17.19 -16.94 29.30
CA ALA A 768 18.28 -17.59 28.56
C ALA A 768 19.45 -16.63 28.33
N ALA A 769 19.17 -15.36 28.01
CA ALA A 769 20.20 -14.34 27.84
C ALA A 769 20.96 -14.07 29.15
N ARG A 770 20.26 -13.97 30.29
CA ARG A 770 20.88 -13.83 31.63
C ARG A 770 21.75 -15.02 31.99
N ALA A 771 21.29 -16.24 31.72
CA ALA A 771 22.08 -17.46 31.97
C ALA A 771 23.37 -17.49 31.14
N LEU A 772 23.30 -17.10 29.87
CA LEU A 772 24.48 -16.97 29.01
C LEU A 772 25.42 -15.84 29.47
N LEU A 773 24.89 -14.70 29.94
CA LEU A 773 25.71 -13.65 30.54
C LEU A 773 26.41 -14.11 31.82
N ALA A 774 25.72 -14.85 32.69
CA ALA A 774 26.32 -15.44 33.88
C ALA A 774 27.44 -16.43 33.53
N LEU A 775 27.26 -17.23 32.47
CA LEU A 775 28.30 -18.11 31.93
C LEU A 775 29.50 -17.30 31.43
N ILE A 776 29.28 -16.23 30.66
CA ILE A 776 30.37 -15.34 30.20
C ILE A 776 31.07 -14.68 31.39
N LEU A 777 30.34 -14.25 32.41
CA LEU A 777 30.90 -13.67 33.63
C LEU A 777 31.80 -14.68 34.36
N ALA A 778 31.38 -15.94 34.47
CA ALA A 778 32.22 -17.01 35.04
C ALA A 778 33.52 -17.17 34.24
N VAL A 779 33.47 -17.08 32.92
CA VAL A 779 34.64 -17.12 32.03
C VAL A 779 35.55 -15.92 32.26
N VAL A 780 34.98 -14.71 32.40
CA VAL A 780 35.76 -13.50 32.73
C VAL A 780 36.47 -13.67 34.08
N LEU A 781 35.75 -14.09 35.12
CA LEU A 781 36.30 -14.31 36.47
C LEU A 781 37.41 -15.38 36.48
N LEU A 782 37.20 -16.49 35.76
CA LEU A 782 38.19 -17.54 35.59
C LEU A 782 39.42 -17.04 34.82
N GLY A 783 39.21 -16.20 33.79
CA GLY A 783 40.29 -15.59 33.01
C GLY A 783 41.12 -14.57 33.79
N LEU A 784 40.49 -13.82 34.70
CA LEU A 784 41.17 -12.92 35.64
C LEU A 784 42.07 -13.71 36.62
N ARG A 785 41.58 -14.84 37.14
CA ARG A 785 42.38 -15.74 38.01
C ARG A 785 43.50 -16.43 37.25
N GLY A 786 43.24 -16.92 36.04
CA GLY A 786 44.23 -17.55 35.15
C GLY A 786 44.84 -18.85 35.68
N ARG A 787 44.19 -19.54 36.63
CA ARG A 787 44.64 -20.80 37.26
C ARG A 787 43.47 -21.81 37.30
N GLY A 788 43.78 -23.11 37.33
CA GLY A 788 42.78 -24.20 37.34
C GLY A 788 42.37 -24.68 35.94
N VAL A 789 41.53 -25.72 35.89
CA VAL A 789 41.02 -26.31 34.62
C VAL A 789 40.21 -25.24 33.86
N GLY A 790 40.57 -24.99 32.60
CA GLY A 790 39.92 -23.96 31.77
C GLY A 790 40.44 -22.54 32.00
N GLY A 791 41.31 -22.31 32.99
CA GLY A 791 41.87 -21.01 33.32
C GLY A 791 42.77 -20.43 32.22
N GLY A 792 43.47 -21.29 31.48
CA GLY A 792 44.31 -20.87 30.35
C GLY A 792 43.46 -20.41 29.16
N ALA A 793 42.41 -21.16 28.83
CA ALA A 793 41.44 -20.79 27.79
C ALA A 793 40.72 -19.49 28.13
N ALA A 794 40.18 -19.36 29.34
CA ALA A 794 39.45 -18.19 29.80
C ALA A 794 40.34 -16.92 29.80
N ARG A 795 41.59 -17.02 30.24
CA ARG A 795 42.55 -15.90 30.19
C ARG A 795 42.89 -15.53 28.75
N GLY A 796 43.03 -16.52 27.88
CA GLY A 796 43.21 -16.32 26.44
C GLY A 796 42.05 -15.55 25.81
N LEU A 797 40.81 -15.98 26.07
CA LEU A 797 39.59 -15.36 25.56
C LEU A 797 39.41 -13.91 26.04
N LEU A 798 39.62 -13.66 27.33
CA LEU A 798 39.54 -12.31 27.91
C LEU A 798 40.57 -11.36 27.29
N LEU A 799 41.82 -11.80 27.18
CA LEU A 799 42.87 -10.99 26.54
C LEU A 799 42.63 -10.86 25.03
N GLY A 800 42.10 -11.88 24.36
CA GLY A 800 41.77 -11.81 22.94
C GLY A 800 40.66 -10.82 22.63
N ALA A 801 39.66 -10.73 23.51
CA ALA A 801 38.55 -9.77 23.40
C ALA A 801 39.03 -8.31 23.54
N VAL A 802 39.81 -8.00 24.58
CA VAL A 802 40.05 -6.60 24.99
C VAL A 802 41.48 -6.12 24.71
N ARG A 803 42.46 -7.04 24.74
CA ARG A 803 43.91 -6.73 24.62
C ARG A 803 44.62 -7.72 23.70
N PRO A 804 44.21 -7.89 22.43
CA PRO A 804 44.71 -8.94 21.53
C PRO A 804 46.24 -8.90 21.33
N TRP A 805 46.87 -7.73 21.47
CA TRP A 805 48.33 -7.56 21.43
C TRP A 805 49.08 -8.23 22.59
N ARG A 806 48.40 -8.59 23.68
CA ARG A 806 48.98 -9.33 24.81
C ARG A 806 48.83 -10.85 24.66
N VAL A 807 47.98 -11.33 23.75
CA VAL A 807 47.74 -12.77 23.54
C VAL A 807 48.99 -13.48 23.07
N ALA A 808 49.81 -12.84 22.22
CA ALA A 808 51.05 -13.43 21.71
C ALA A 808 52.07 -13.82 22.80
N ALA A 809 52.00 -13.18 23.97
CA ALA A 809 52.87 -13.44 25.11
C ALA A 809 52.35 -14.57 26.03
N LEU A 810 51.15 -15.11 25.79
CA LEU A 810 50.60 -16.21 26.58
C LEU A 810 51.30 -17.54 26.26
N PRO A 811 51.67 -18.34 27.26
CA PRO A 811 52.14 -19.70 27.03
C PRO A 811 51.01 -20.54 26.40
N ALA A 812 51.36 -21.44 25.48
CA ALA A 812 50.39 -22.39 24.95
C ALA A 812 49.98 -23.36 26.07
N PRO A 813 48.67 -23.59 26.30
CA PRO A 813 48.24 -24.46 27.39
C PRO A 813 48.64 -25.91 27.14
N VAL A 814 49.05 -26.57 28.22
CA VAL A 814 49.36 -28.00 28.28
C VAL A 814 48.08 -28.85 28.40
N PRO A 815 47.07 -28.48 29.21
CA PRO A 815 45.84 -29.29 29.33
C PRO A 815 45.03 -29.34 28.03
N ARG A 816 44.55 -30.54 27.67
CA ARG A 816 43.62 -30.74 26.53
C ARG A 816 42.32 -29.96 26.72
N ALA A 817 41.84 -29.83 27.96
CA ALA A 817 40.62 -29.08 28.29
C ALA A 817 40.70 -27.62 27.82
N ASP A 818 41.79 -26.90 28.11
CA ASP A 818 41.98 -25.51 27.68
C ASP A 818 42.02 -25.38 26.14
N ARG A 819 42.59 -26.37 25.44
CA ARG A 819 42.65 -26.38 23.98
C ARG A 819 41.29 -26.58 23.31
N ILE A 820 40.35 -27.23 24.00
CA ILE A 820 38.97 -27.42 23.53
C ILE A 820 38.12 -26.21 23.92
N LEU A 821 38.19 -25.79 25.18
CA LEU A 821 37.37 -24.71 25.73
C LEU A 821 37.61 -23.36 25.03
N VAL A 822 38.82 -23.09 24.53
CA VAL A 822 39.13 -21.81 23.86
C VAL A 822 38.31 -21.58 22.58
N TRP A 823 37.79 -22.61 21.93
CA TRP A 823 36.97 -22.47 20.72
C TRP A 823 35.54 -22.97 20.91
N LEU A 824 35.34 -24.07 21.65
CA LEU A 824 34.02 -24.69 21.82
C LEU A 824 33.08 -23.78 22.61
N LEU A 825 33.55 -23.21 23.72
CA LEU A 825 32.72 -22.34 24.57
C LEU A 825 32.25 -21.09 23.82
N PRO A 826 33.12 -20.29 23.15
CA PRO A 826 32.67 -19.19 22.30
C PRO A 826 31.72 -19.63 21.18
N ALA A 827 31.93 -20.79 20.57
CA ALA A 827 31.04 -21.30 19.52
C ALA A 827 29.64 -21.61 20.07
N VAL A 828 29.55 -22.31 21.22
CA VAL A 828 28.28 -22.60 21.90
C VAL A 828 27.57 -21.31 22.30
N VAL A 829 28.28 -20.37 22.94
CA VAL A 829 27.70 -19.07 23.33
C VAL A 829 27.24 -18.28 22.12
N LEU A 830 28.02 -18.26 21.04
CA LEU A 830 27.66 -17.57 19.81
C LEU A 830 26.36 -18.17 19.23
N VAL A 831 26.31 -19.48 19.02
CA VAL A 831 25.11 -20.18 18.50
C VAL A 831 23.91 -19.93 19.40
N ALA A 832 24.05 -20.16 20.71
CA ALA A 832 22.97 -19.96 21.69
C ALA A 832 22.49 -18.50 21.70
N SER A 833 23.39 -17.51 21.63
CA SER A 833 23.02 -16.09 21.59
C SER A 833 22.20 -15.74 20.34
N ARG A 834 22.49 -16.33 19.18
CA ARG A 834 21.73 -16.10 17.94
C ARG A 834 20.40 -16.83 17.95
N LEU A 835 20.34 -18.03 18.53
CA LEU A 835 19.09 -18.74 18.76
C LEU A 835 18.15 -17.92 19.67
N VAL A 836 18.68 -17.41 20.79
CA VAL A 836 17.92 -16.54 21.70
C VAL A 836 17.44 -15.27 20.99
N PHE A 837 18.30 -14.61 20.23
CA PHE A 837 17.95 -13.40 19.47
C PHE A 837 16.84 -13.61 18.44
N THR A 838 16.77 -14.81 17.87
CA THR A 838 15.79 -15.16 16.82
C THR A 838 14.59 -15.92 17.38
N TRP A 839 14.39 -15.95 18.70
CA TRP A 839 13.36 -16.74 19.39
C TRP A 839 13.36 -18.23 18.99
N PHE A 840 14.49 -18.76 18.51
CA PHE A 840 14.60 -20.11 17.91
C PHE A 840 13.67 -20.31 16.69
N ALA A 841 13.33 -19.23 15.97
CA ALA A 841 12.35 -19.24 14.88
C ALA A 841 12.93 -18.84 13.50
N ALA A 842 14.19 -18.39 13.41
CA ALA A 842 14.73 -17.83 12.16
C ALA A 842 15.97 -18.55 11.59
N PRO A 843 15.82 -19.76 11.03
CA PRO A 843 16.94 -20.51 10.45
C PRO A 843 17.66 -19.79 9.31
N ALA A 844 16.97 -18.98 8.48
CA ALA A 844 17.62 -18.20 7.42
C ALA A 844 18.57 -17.14 7.99
N HIS A 845 18.16 -16.45 9.07
CA HIS A 845 19.03 -15.52 9.79
C HIS A 845 20.25 -16.24 10.39
N LEU A 846 20.06 -17.44 10.95
CA LEU A 846 21.14 -18.25 11.50
C LEU A 846 22.10 -18.73 10.42
N LEU A 847 21.60 -19.15 9.25
CA LEU A 847 22.41 -19.59 8.12
C LEU A 847 23.39 -18.49 7.68
N VAL A 848 22.89 -17.27 7.47
CA VAL A 848 23.73 -16.14 7.05
C VAL A 848 24.69 -15.73 8.16
N THR A 849 24.22 -15.57 9.40
CA THR A 849 25.06 -15.05 10.49
C THR A 849 26.08 -16.08 10.99
N LEU A 850 25.67 -17.31 11.30
CA LEU A 850 26.56 -18.38 11.75
C LEU A 850 27.43 -18.91 10.62
N GLY A 851 26.91 -19.00 9.39
CA GLY A 851 27.70 -19.31 8.20
C GLY A 851 28.81 -18.28 7.98
N GLY A 852 28.53 -17.00 8.18
CA GLY A 852 29.53 -15.94 8.09
C GLY A 852 30.67 -16.12 9.09
N TRP A 853 30.34 -16.41 10.35
CA TRP A 853 31.33 -16.73 11.39
C TRP A 853 32.12 -18.01 11.10
N ALA A 854 31.44 -19.07 10.65
CA ALA A 854 32.08 -20.35 10.34
C ALA A 854 33.05 -20.23 9.16
N LEU A 855 32.67 -19.54 8.09
CA LEU A 855 33.52 -19.26 6.94
C LEU A 855 34.71 -18.38 7.34
N PHE A 856 34.49 -17.31 8.12
CA PHE A 856 35.57 -16.47 8.63
C PHE A 856 36.57 -17.31 9.44
N ALA A 857 36.08 -18.08 10.41
CA ALA A 857 36.86 -18.97 11.27
C ALA A 857 37.64 -20.01 10.47
N LEU A 858 37.02 -20.61 9.45
CA LEU A 858 37.64 -21.57 8.55
C LEU A 858 38.81 -20.93 7.78
N VAL A 859 38.61 -19.76 7.16
CA VAL A 859 39.66 -19.09 6.39
C VAL A 859 40.86 -18.73 7.27
N VAL A 860 40.63 -18.12 8.45
CA VAL A 860 41.74 -17.78 9.35
C VAL A 860 42.43 -19.03 9.93
N ARG A 861 41.68 -20.13 10.12
CA ARG A 861 42.23 -21.42 10.54
C ARG A 861 43.11 -22.04 9.47
N LEU A 862 42.72 -21.96 8.20
CA LEU A 862 43.51 -22.41 7.05
C LEU A 862 44.80 -21.60 6.91
N VAL A 863 44.74 -20.29 7.13
CA VAL A 863 45.90 -19.39 7.14
C VAL A 863 46.96 -19.81 8.16
N VAL A 864 46.54 -20.23 9.36
CA VAL A 864 47.45 -20.69 10.41
C VAL A 864 48.08 -22.06 10.07
N GLY A 865 47.41 -22.88 9.26
CA GLY A 865 47.92 -24.15 8.74
C GLY A 865 48.15 -25.19 9.84
N ARG A 866 49.32 -25.85 9.84
CA ARG A 866 49.68 -26.86 10.86
C ARG A 866 50.17 -26.27 12.19
N ARG A 867 50.28 -24.93 12.31
CA ARG A 867 50.72 -24.26 13.54
C ARG A 867 49.65 -24.34 14.64
N ASP A 868 50.06 -24.21 15.90
CA ASP A 868 49.13 -24.25 17.04
C ASP A 868 48.05 -23.15 16.93
N PRO A 869 46.76 -23.51 16.83
CA PRO A 869 45.68 -22.54 16.61
C PRO A 869 45.18 -21.90 17.92
N PHE A 870 45.69 -22.27 19.10
CA PHE A 870 45.19 -21.79 20.38
C PHE A 870 45.05 -20.25 20.45
N HIS A 871 46.10 -19.51 20.07
CA HIS A 871 46.12 -18.05 20.15
C HIS A 871 45.17 -17.38 19.14
N LEU A 872 44.98 -17.99 17.96
CA LEU A 872 43.97 -17.55 17.00
C LEU A 872 42.57 -17.70 17.61
N TRP A 873 42.26 -18.87 18.18
CA TRP A 873 40.97 -19.11 18.81
C TRP A 873 40.72 -18.25 20.05
N ALA A 874 41.77 -17.96 20.82
CA ALA A 874 41.67 -17.02 21.93
C ALA A 874 41.21 -15.63 21.47
N VAL A 875 41.65 -15.17 20.30
CA VAL A 875 41.25 -13.87 19.73
C VAL A 875 39.87 -13.93 19.07
N VAL A 876 39.66 -14.85 18.13
CA VAL A 876 38.38 -14.96 17.40
C VAL A 876 37.25 -15.29 18.38
N GLY A 877 37.48 -16.25 19.27
CA GLY A 877 36.55 -16.63 20.33
C GLY A 877 36.35 -15.52 21.36
N GLY A 878 37.40 -14.79 21.73
CA GLY A 878 37.30 -13.64 22.64
C GLY A 878 36.41 -12.53 22.07
N VAL A 879 36.60 -12.16 20.80
CA VAL A 879 35.75 -11.17 20.13
C VAL A 879 34.32 -11.70 19.92
N ALA A 880 34.14 -13.00 19.64
CA ALA A 880 32.82 -13.61 19.57
C ALA A 880 32.07 -13.52 20.92
N LEU A 881 32.75 -13.76 22.05
CA LEU A 881 32.19 -13.56 23.38
C LEU A 881 31.87 -12.09 23.68
N LEU A 882 32.75 -11.15 23.28
CA LEU A 882 32.48 -9.72 23.41
C LEU A 882 31.20 -9.31 22.67
N ARG A 883 31.06 -9.70 21.40
CA ARG A 883 29.88 -9.41 20.59
C ARG A 883 28.62 -10.10 21.11
N SER A 884 28.76 -11.32 21.64
CA SER A 884 27.65 -12.03 22.28
C SER A 884 27.24 -11.33 23.58
N THR A 885 28.19 -10.82 24.36
CA THR A 885 27.89 -10.05 25.59
C THR A 885 27.07 -8.80 25.27
N LEU A 886 27.47 -8.02 24.26
CA LEU A 886 26.74 -6.82 23.83
C LEU A 886 25.29 -7.13 23.46
N LEU A 887 25.09 -8.18 22.65
CA LEU A 887 23.75 -8.62 22.27
C LEU A 887 22.96 -9.10 23.51
N LEU A 888 23.51 -10.05 24.25
CA LEU A 888 22.82 -10.66 25.39
C LEU A 888 22.47 -9.63 26.47
N ALA A 889 23.30 -8.61 26.67
CA ALA A 889 22.98 -7.49 27.55
C ALA A 889 21.73 -6.73 27.11
N ALA A 890 21.57 -6.49 25.80
CA ALA A 890 20.36 -5.87 25.26
C ALA A 890 19.13 -6.79 25.37
N LEU A 891 19.31 -8.11 25.32
CA LEU A 891 18.23 -9.10 25.45
C LEU A 891 17.86 -9.44 26.90
N ALA A 892 18.77 -9.23 27.86
CA ALA A 892 18.60 -9.68 29.25
C ALA A 892 17.43 -9.01 29.99
N GLY A 893 16.97 -7.85 29.52
CA GLY A 893 15.82 -7.16 30.08
C GLY A 893 14.53 -7.96 29.89
N ARG A 894 13.98 -7.92 28.67
CA ARG A 894 12.69 -8.52 28.30
C ARG A 894 12.76 -9.21 26.92
N GLY A 895 13.90 -9.83 26.62
CA GLY A 895 14.07 -10.64 25.42
C GLY A 895 14.27 -9.83 24.14
N PRO A 896 14.20 -10.48 22.96
CA PRO A 896 14.38 -9.81 21.69
C PRO A 896 13.26 -8.82 21.34
N GLY A 897 12.05 -8.97 21.88
CA GLY A 897 10.99 -7.96 21.76
C GLY A 897 11.46 -6.59 22.24
N ARG A 898 12.09 -6.50 23.43
CA ARG A 898 12.63 -5.22 23.94
C ARG A 898 13.75 -4.66 23.07
N TYR A 899 14.57 -5.53 22.51
CA TYR A 899 15.63 -5.11 21.60
C TYR A 899 15.04 -4.43 20.36
N TRP A 900 14.04 -5.04 19.73
CA TRP A 900 13.41 -4.48 18.54
C TRP A 900 12.55 -3.25 18.87
N PHE A 901 11.81 -3.26 19.98
CA PHE A 901 11.12 -2.08 20.47
C PHE A 901 12.08 -0.89 20.63
N ALA A 902 13.24 -1.08 21.28
CA ALA A 902 14.25 -0.03 21.40
C ALA A 902 14.80 0.40 20.04
N PHE A 903 14.97 -0.57 19.13
CA PHE A 903 15.44 -0.31 17.78
C PHE A 903 14.47 0.57 17.02
N TRP A 904 13.15 0.42 17.14
CA TRP A 904 12.20 1.27 16.42
C TRP A 904 11.98 2.62 17.11
N THR A 905 11.82 2.61 18.44
CA THR A 905 11.23 3.73 19.18
C THR A 905 12.25 4.64 19.88
N ALA A 906 13.51 4.20 20.06
CA ALA A 906 14.50 4.90 20.87
C ALA A 906 15.79 5.24 20.08
N PRO A 907 15.80 6.33 19.29
CA PRO A 907 16.92 6.69 18.41
C PRO A 907 18.28 6.76 19.12
N ALA A 908 18.34 7.35 20.31
CA ALA A 908 19.59 7.46 21.07
C ALA A 908 20.14 6.09 21.51
N LEU A 909 19.25 5.17 21.95
CA LEU A 909 19.64 3.82 22.35
C LEU A 909 20.05 2.98 21.14
N ARG A 910 19.29 3.06 20.04
CA ARG A 910 19.64 2.44 18.76
C ARG A 910 21.01 2.90 18.29
N ALA A 911 21.25 4.22 18.24
CA ALA A 911 22.50 4.79 17.78
C ALA A 911 23.69 4.35 18.66
N ALA A 912 23.53 4.38 19.98
CA ALA A 912 24.55 3.90 20.92
C ALA A 912 24.87 2.41 20.72
N TYR A 913 23.85 1.57 20.62
CA TYR A 913 24.02 0.13 20.39
C TYR A 913 24.69 -0.17 19.05
N LEU A 914 24.19 0.42 17.95
CA LEU A 914 24.74 0.22 16.61
C LEU A 914 26.20 0.67 16.53
N THR A 915 26.54 1.81 17.15
CA THR A 915 27.92 2.31 17.21
C THR A 915 28.86 1.29 17.84
N VAL A 916 28.49 0.77 19.02
CA VAL A 916 29.34 -0.17 19.76
C VAL A 916 29.35 -1.55 19.09
N ALA A 917 28.20 -2.04 18.62
CA ALA A 917 28.07 -3.33 17.96
C ALA A 917 28.84 -3.38 16.62
N PHE A 918 28.81 -2.29 15.84
CA PHE A 918 29.58 -2.18 14.61
C PHE A 918 31.09 -2.00 14.89
N ALA A 919 31.46 -1.20 15.90
CA ALA A 919 32.84 -1.09 16.33
C ALA A 919 33.41 -2.46 16.76
N ALA A 920 32.64 -3.25 17.51
CA ALA A 920 33.00 -4.61 17.90
C ALA A 920 33.05 -5.59 16.70
N PHE A 921 32.29 -5.34 15.63
CA PHE A 921 32.40 -6.09 14.37
C PHE A 921 33.75 -5.80 13.70
N CYS A 922 34.08 -4.53 13.51
CA CYS A 922 35.37 -4.12 12.94
C CYS A 922 36.56 -4.57 13.79
N TRP A 923 36.39 -4.60 15.12
CA TRP A 923 37.40 -5.07 16.06
C TRP A 923 37.82 -6.52 15.81
N LEU A 924 36.94 -7.39 15.31
CA LEU A 924 37.27 -8.76 14.93
C LEU A 924 38.42 -8.80 13.93
N PHE A 925 38.36 -7.96 12.90
CA PHE A 925 39.38 -7.90 11.87
C PHE A 925 40.69 -7.31 12.41
N VAL A 926 40.60 -6.22 13.20
CA VAL A 926 41.79 -5.61 13.83
C VAL A 926 42.51 -6.61 14.73
N ALA A 927 41.78 -7.29 15.62
CA ALA A 927 42.32 -8.26 16.56
C ALA A 927 42.94 -9.47 15.83
N THR A 928 42.27 -9.96 14.78
CA THR A 928 42.78 -11.06 13.93
C THR A 928 44.09 -10.68 13.23
N ALA A 929 44.16 -9.49 12.63
CA ALA A 929 45.39 -9.01 12.00
C ALA A 929 46.55 -8.87 13.01
N VAL A 930 46.24 -8.42 14.24
CA VAL A 930 47.22 -8.30 15.33
C VAL A 930 47.77 -9.66 15.72
N VAL A 931 46.94 -10.69 15.93
CA VAL A 931 47.44 -12.01 16.34
C VAL A 931 48.20 -12.72 15.22
N LEU A 932 47.75 -12.59 13.97
CA LEU A 932 48.47 -13.08 12.79
C LEU A 932 49.87 -12.48 12.68
N ARG A 933 50.01 -11.18 12.99
CA ARG A 933 51.31 -10.49 13.01
C ARG A 933 52.17 -10.91 14.20
N ASP A 934 51.64 -10.76 15.41
CA ASP A 934 52.43 -10.81 16.64
C ASP A 934 52.75 -12.24 17.09
N ARG A 935 51.82 -13.19 16.88
CA ARG A 935 52.00 -14.59 17.28
C ARG A 935 52.54 -15.45 16.14
N TYR A 936 51.98 -15.30 14.95
CA TYR A 936 52.33 -16.13 13.80
C TYR A 936 53.45 -15.53 12.93
N GLY A 937 54.02 -14.39 13.34
CA GLY A 937 55.20 -13.78 12.73
C GLY A 937 54.97 -13.25 11.31
N LEU A 938 53.72 -13.05 10.91
CA LEU A 938 53.41 -12.56 9.57
C LEU A 938 53.77 -11.07 9.46
N PRO A 939 54.39 -10.63 8.35
CA PRO A 939 54.63 -9.21 8.15
C PRO A 939 53.30 -8.45 8.10
N ARG A 940 53.28 -7.19 8.57
CA ARG A 940 52.07 -6.37 8.71
C ARG A 940 51.18 -6.41 7.46
N ARG A 941 51.78 -6.29 6.27
CA ARG A 941 51.07 -6.34 4.99
C ARG A 941 50.34 -7.68 4.77
N ARG A 942 51.02 -8.80 5.02
CA ARG A 942 50.44 -10.15 4.88
C ARG A 942 49.39 -10.44 5.95
N ALA A 943 49.58 -9.99 7.18
CA ALA A 943 48.58 -10.16 8.24
C ALA A 943 47.28 -9.40 7.93
N VAL A 944 47.40 -8.16 7.43
CA VAL A 944 46.25 -7.37 6.95
C VAL A 944 45.64 -8.04 5.73
N GLY A 945 46.44 -8.42 4.74
CA GLY A 945 45.98 -9.09 3.51
C GLY A 945 45.16 -10.34 3.79
N LEU A 946 45.66 -11.26 4.61
CA LEU A 946 44.93 -12.49 4.96
C LEU A 946 43.67 -12.23 5.80
N THR A 947 43.65 -11.15 6.58
CA THR A 947 42.44 -10.74 7.31
C THR A 947 41.38 -10.17 6.35
N LEU A 948 41.80 -9.40 5.35
CA LEU A 948 40.91 -8.93 4.27
C LEU A 948 40.37 -10.12 3.47
N THR A 949 41.18 -11.14 3.20
CA THR A 949 40.71 -12.39 2.61
C THR A 949 39.67 -13.08 3.48
N ALA A 950 39.90 -13.18 4.78
CA ALA A 950 38.93 -13.78 5.71
C ALA A 950 37.63 -12.96 5.84
N ALA A 951 37.68 -11.64 5.64
CA ALA A 951 36.47 -10.79 5.61
C ALA A 951 35.73 -10.89 4.26
N GLY A 952 36.46 -10.94 3.15
CA GLY A 952 35.91 -10.96 1.80
C GLY A 952 35.24 -12.29 1.42
N VAL A 953 35.78 -13.43 1.85
CA VAL A 953 35.23 -14.76 1.51
C VAL A 953 33.80 -14.96 2.02
N PRO A 954 33.47 -14.73 3.31
CA PRO A 954 32.11 -14.86 3.80
C PRO A 954 31.14 -13.88 3.11
N LEU A 955 31.57 -12.62 2.92
CA LEU A 955 30.76 -11.61 2.23
C LEU A 955 30.46 -12.05 0.79
N GLY A 956 31.47 -12.50 0.05
CA GLY A 956 31.35 -12.97 -1.33
C GLY A 956 30.43 -14.18 -1.47
N LEU A 957 30.65 -15.22 -0.66
CA LEU A 957 29.90 -16.48 -0.76
C LEU A 957 28.43 -16.32 -0.31
N LEU A 958 28.18 -15.63 0.79
CA LEU A 958 26.81 -15.46 1.30
C LEU A 958 26.02 -14.47 0.47
N ALA A 959 26.64 -13.36 0.02
CA ALA A 959 25.97 -12.45 -0.88
C ALA A 959 25.71 -13.12 -2.25
N GLY A 960 26.65 -13.93 -2.76
CA GLY A 960 26.44 -14.74 -3.96
C GLY A 960 25.31 -15.78 -3.81
N LEU A 961 25.16 -16.38 -2.63
CA LEU A 961 24.01 -17.25 -2.32
C LEU A 961 22.69 -16.47 -2.38
N VAL A 962 22.64 -15.27 -1.78
CA VAL A 962 21.44 -14.41 -1.85
C VAL A 962 21.16 -13.97 -3.28
N THR A 963 22.19 -13.62 -4.08
CA THR A 963 22.04 -13.34 -5.52
C THR A 963 21.43 -14.53 -6.26
N ALA A 964 21.89 -15.75 -5.98
CA ALA A 964 21.38 -16.97 -6.63
C ALA A 964 19.93 -17.30 -6.25
N ILE A 965 19.52 -16.97 -5.01
CA ILE A 965 18.13 -17.16 -4.54
C ILE A 965 17.20 -16.04 -5.04
N GLY A 966 17.74 -14.83 -5.21
CA GLY A 966 16.99 -13.59 -5.42
C GLY A 966 16.76 -12.83 -4.11
N LEU A 967 16.98 -11.51 -4.11
CA LEU A 967 16.89 -10.67 -2.91
C LEU A 967 15.49 -10.65 -2.31
N GLU A 968 14.45 -10.45 -3.13
CA GLU A 968 13.05 -10.38 -2.69
C GLU A 968 12.64 -11.65 -1.93
N ARG A 969 12.93 -12.81 -2.51
CA ARG A 969 12.64 -14.11 -1.90
C ARG A 969 13.42 -14.31 -0.60
N ALA A 970 14.69 -13.93 -0.56
CA ALA A 970 15.51 -14.04 0.64
C ALA A 970 14.99 -13.15 1.78
N LEU A 971 14.60 -11.90 1.48
CA LEU A 971 14.01 -10.97 2.45
C LEU A 971 12.64 -11.44 2.93
N THR A 972 11.81 -11.98 2.05
CA THR A 972 10.50 -12.54 2.38
C THR A 972 10.63 -13.69 3.39
N VAL A 973 11.46 -14.69 3.09
CA VAL A 973 11.70 -15.83 3.99
C VAL A 973 12.29 -15.37 5.32
N TRP A 974 13.19 -14.38 5.28
CA TRP A 974 13.77 -13.81 6.49
C TRP A 974 12.72 -13.08 7.33
N ASN A 975 11.83 -12.31 6.71
CA ASN A 975 10.80 -11.57 7.42
C ASN A 975 9.70 -12.49 7.97
N ASP A 976 9.28 -13.54 7.27
CA ASP A 976 8.35 -14.55 7.79
C ASP A 976 8.87 -15.19 9.09
N GLN A 977 10.18 -15.33 9.17
CA GLN A 977 10.89 -15.92 10.29
C GLN A 977 11.20 -14.93 11.41
N MET A 978 11.38 -13.65 11.13
CA MET A 978 11.71 -12.65 12.13
C MET A 978 10.51 -11.81 12.60
N ALA A 979 9.49 -11.64 11.76
CA ALA A 979 8.31 -10.78 11.94
C ALA A 979 8.68 -9.35 12.36
N LEU A 980 9.51 -8.67 11.56
CA LEU A 980 10.02 -7.34 11.90
C LEU A 980 9.42 -6.24 11.06
N LEU A 981 9.16 -6.52 9.78
CA LEU A 981 8.47 -5.63 8.86
C LEU A 981 7.06 -6.19 8.61
N PRO A 982 6.11 -5.35 8.15
CA PRO A 982 4.75 -5.78 7.87
C PRO A 982 4.72 -7.02 6.98
N TRP A 983 3.97 -8.03 7.41
CA TRP A 983 3.98 -9.36 6.79
C TRP A 983 3.38 -9.35 5.37
N GLY A 984 2.36 -8.52 5.15
CA GLY A 984 1.73 -8.34 3.83
C GLY A 984 2.63 -7.62 2.83
N LEU A 985 3.66 -6.89 3.29
CA LEU A 985 4.53 -6.12 2.41
C LEU A 985 5.20 -6.98 1.33
N SER A 986 5.77 -8.13 1.70
CA SER A 986 6.40 -9.06 0.75
C SER A 986 5.43 -9.80 -0.17
N ARG A 987 4.15 -9.86 0.19
CA ARG A 987 3.15 -10.66 -0.51
C ARG A 987 2.31 -9.83 -1.47
N ILE A 988 2.12 -8.55 -1.14
CA ILE A 988 1.25 -7.64 -1.89
C ILE A 988 2.10 -6.67 -2.72
N LEU A 989 3.12 -6.04 -2.12
CA LEU A 989 3.84 -4.93 -2.76
C LEU A 989 5.28 -5.28 -3.18
N GLY A 990 5.86 -6.31 -2.56
CA GLY A 990 7.27 -6.66 -2.66
C GLY A 990 8.15 -5.74 -1.80
N ILE A 991 8.99 -6.30 -0.94
CA ILE A 991 9.87 -5.54 -0.02
C ILE A 991 10.84 -4.68 -0.81
N THR A 992 11.46 -5.24 -1.86
CA THR A 992 12.46 -4.53 -2.65
C THR A 992 11.86 -3.44 -3.52
N VAL A 993 10.68 -3.68 -4.10
CA VAL A 993 9.98 -2.71 -4.93
C VAL A 993 9.49 -1.54 -4.08
N TYR A 994 8.76 -1.84 -3.01
CA TYR A 994 8.11 -0.82 -2.19
C TYR A 994 9.09 0.03 -1.37
N LEU A 995 10.19 -0.58 -0.87
CA LEU A 995 11.24 0.15 -0.15
C LEU A 995 12.35 0.70 -1.07
N GLY A 996 12.22 0.53 -2.40
CA GLY A 996 13.22 0.99 -3.37
C GLY A 996 14.61 0.37 -3.17
N ILE A 997 14.69 -0.88 -2.71
CA ILE A 997 15.96 -1.57 -2.47
C ILE A 997 16.46 -2.16 -3.80
N PRO A 998 17.66 -1.78 -4.28
CA PRO A 998 18.20 -2.32 -5.53
C PRO A 998 18.36 -3.84 -5.46
N THR A 999 17.73 -4.56 -6.39
CA THR A 999 17.76 -6.03 -6.46
C THR A 999 19.17 -6.58 -6.71
N ASP A 1000 20.05 -5.79 -7.33
CA ASP A 1000 21.46 -6.11 -7.59
C ASP A 1000 22.39 -5.93 -6.37
N LEU A 1001 21.90 -5.37 -5.26
CA LEU A 1001 22.71 -5.08 -4.08
C LEU A 1001 23.49 -6.31 -3.55
N PRO A 1002 22.93 -7.54 -3.51
CA PRO A 1002 23.68 -8.73 -3.16
C PRO A 1002 24.78 -9.07 -4.17
N ALA A 1003 24.57 -8.80 -5.46
CA ALA A 1003 25.60 -9.02 -6.49
C ALA A 1003 26.77 -8.04 -6.29
N TYR A 1004 26.48 -6.76 -6.02
CA TYR A 1004 27.52 -5.78 -5.68
C TYR A 1004 28.28 -6.17 -4.41
N ALA A 1005 27.58 -6.66 -3.38
CA ALA A 1005 28.21 -7.16 -2.17
C ALA A 1005 29.07 -8.41 -2.45
N ALA A 1006 28.62 -9.30 -3.33
CA ALA A 1006 29.37 -10.49 -3.74
C ALA A 1006 30.68 -10.12 -4.46
N VAL A 1007 30.59 -9.18 -5.42
CA VAL A 1007 31.75 -8.62 -6.14
C VAL A 1007 32.70 -7.92 -5.19
N ALA A 1008 32.18 -7.09 -4.28
CA ALA A 1008 32.99 -6.42 -3.26
C ALA A 1008 33.70 -7.42 -2.35
N GLY A 1009 33.01 -8.49 -1.93
CA GLY A 1009 33.61 -9.59 -1.16
C GLY A 1009 34.72 -10.31 -1.92
N ALA A 1010 34.50 -10.62 -3.20
CA ALA A 1010 35.51 -11.24 -4.07
C ALA A 1010 36.72 -10.32 -4.30
N ALA A 1011 36.49 -9.03 -4.55
CA ALA A 1011 37.54 -8.03 -4.71
C ALA A 1011 38.35 -7.85 -3.42
N LEU A 1012 37.68 -7.80 -2.26
CA LEU A 1012 38.32 -7.74 -0.96
C LEU A 1012 39.18 -8.99 -0.72
N ALA A 1013 38.68 -10.16 -1.12
CA ALA A 1013 39.41 -11.42 -1.00
C ALA A 1013 40.65 -11.46 -1.90
N ALA A 1014 40.52 -11.05 -3.15
CA ALA A 1014 41.61 -10.98 -4.12
C ALA A 1014 42.68 -9.95 -3.73
N ALA A 1015 42.27 -8.74 -3.33
CA ALA A 1015 43.19 -7.71 -2.82
C ALA A 1015 43.93 -8.21 -1.57
N GLY A 1016 43.23 -8.91 -0.67
CA GLY A 1016 43.81 -9.56 0.48
C GLY A 1016 44.87 -10.61 0.11
N LEU A 1017 44.61 -11.45 -0.89
CA LEU A 1017 45.55 -12.44 -1.40
C LEU A 1017 46.77 -11.77 -2.05
N LEU A 1018 46.58 -10.75 -2.88
CA LEU A 1018 47.67 -9.98 -3.51
C LEU A 1018 48.59 -9.34 -2.47
N LEU A 1019 48.02 -8.66 -1.47
CA LEU A 1019 48.76 -8.10 -0.34
C LEU A 1019 49.53 -9.16 0.48
N SER A 1020 49.15 -10.42 0.34
CA SER A 1020 49.77 -11.56 1.01
C SER A 1020 50.89 -12.24 0.21
N VAL A 1021 51.00 -11.98 -1.10
CA VAL A 1021 51.90 -12.68 -2.05
C VAL A 1021 53.08 -11.83 -2.55
N VAL A 1022 53.00 -10.48 -2.55
CA VAL A 1022 54.07 -9.64 -3.13
C VAL A 1022 55.42 -9.80 -2.40
N ARG A 1023 56.44 -10.18 -3.18
CA ARG A 1023 57.84 -10.46 -2.81
C ARG A 1023 58.53 -9.23 -2.20
N ARG A 1024 59.41 -9.48 -1.21
CA ARG A 1024 60.49 -8.55 -0.84
C ARG A 1024 61.49 -8.50 -1.98
N ASP A 1025 61.74 -7.32 -2.55
CA ASP A 1025 63.01 -7.07 -3.22
C ASP A 1025 64.12 -7.16 -2.17
N HIS A 1026 65.13 -7.99 -2.48
CA HIS A 1026 66.34 -8.12 -1.69
C HIS A 1026 67.14 -6.81 -1.76
N PRO A 1027 67.57 -6.22 -0.62
CA PRO A 1027 68.63 -5.23 -0.68
C PRO A 1027 69.94 -5.94 -1.03
N HIS A 1028 70.56 -5.45 -2.10
CA HIS A 1028 71.87 -5.81 -2.63
C HIS A 1028 72.92 -6.10 -1.55
N GLN A 1029 73.62 -7.24 -1.73
CA GLN A 1029 74.97 -7.44 -1.21
C GLN A 1029 75.87 -6.30 -1.71
N ARG A 1030 76.26 -5.38 -0.81
CA ARG A 1030 77.46 -4.55 -1.01
C ARG A 1030 78.65 -5.28 -0.38
N ALA A 1031 79.63 -5.53 -1.23
CA ALA A 1031 80.89 -6.20 -0.93
C ALA A 1031 81.61 -5.60 0.28
N GLN A 1032 82.12 -6.49 1.13
CA GLN A 1032 83.11 -6.20 2.14
C GLN A 1032 84.43 -5.77 1.46
N ARG A 1033 84.92 -4.56 1.76
CA ARG A 1033 86.36 -4.26 1.76
C ARG A 1033 86.77 -4.02 3.22
N PRO A 1034 87.85 -4.64 3.72
CA PRO A 1034 88.26 -4.52 5.11
C PRO A 1034 89.21 -3.33 5.28
N ARG A 1035 89.12 -2.62 6.41
CA ARG A 1035 90.22 -1.88 7.05
C ARG A 1035 89.84 -1.48 8.49
N PRO A 1036 90.80 -1.22 9.39
CA PRO A 1036 91.06 -2.07 10.55
C PRO A 1036 90.71 -1.41 11.89
N ALA A 1037 90.87 -2.19 12.96
CA ALA A 1037 90.54 -1.90 14.35
C ALA A 1037 91.23 -0.64 14.94
N PRO A 1038 90.65 -0.02 15.99
CA PRO A 1038 91.19 1.15 16.64
C PRO A 1038 92.10 0.78 17.82
N ALA A 1039 93.21 1.50 17.97
CA ALA A 1039 94.02 1.54 19.19
C ALA A 1039 94.79 2.88 19.25
N PRO A 1040 95.19 3.35 20.44
CA PRO A 1040 94.80 4.66 20.95
C PRO A 1040 95.98 5.64 21.05
N ARG A 1041 95.72 6.94 21.22
CA ARG A 1041 96.75 7.87 21.70
C ARG A 1041 96.25 8.81 22.79
N ARG A 1042 96.89 8.65 23.95
CA ARG A 1042 97.02 9.65 25.02
C ARG A 1042 97.87 10.82 24.52
N GLY A 1043 97.51 12.03 24.95
CA GLY A 1043 98.46 12.98 25.53
C GLY A 1043 99.16 14.01 24.62
N VAL A 1044 98.74 15.27 24.81
CA VAL A 1044 99.54 16.51 24.98
C VAL A 1044 100.38 17.05 23.80
N GLY A 1045 99.80 18.08 23.13
CA GLY A 1045 100.31 19.42 22.73
C GLY A 1045 101.67 19.63 22.03
N PRO A 1046 101.98 20.87 21.57
CA PRO A 1046 101.16 21.93 20.98
C PRO A 1046 101.72 22.42 19.61
N ASP A 1047 101.17 23.52 19.11
CA ASP A 1047 101.77 24.53 18.21
C ASP A 1047 101.42 24.61 16.71
N ARG A 1048 100.94 25.83 16.39
CA ARG A 1048 101.18 26.72 15.23
C ARG A 1048 100.43 26.45 13.91
N VAL A 1049 99.47 27.31 13.57
CA VAL A 1049 99.54 28.59 12.79
C VAL A 1049 99.57 28.32 11.29
N GLY A 1050 98.59 28.90 10.58
CA GLY A 1050 98.45 28.90 9.13
C GLY A 1050 97.00 28.93 8.71
#